data_AF-A0A1N7PEC8-F1
#
_entry.id   AF-A0A1N7PEC8-F1
#
_cell.length_a   1.000
_cell.length_b   1.000
_cell.length_c   1.000
_cell.angle_alpha   90.00
_cell.angle_beta   90.00
_cell.angle_gamma   90.00
#
_symmetry.space_group_name_H-M   'P 1'
#
loop_
_entity.id
_entity.type
_entity.pdbx_description
1 polymer ?
#
loop_
_entity_poly.entity_id
_entity_poly.type
_entity_poly.pdbx_seq_one_letter_code
_entity_poly.pdbx_strand_id
1 'polypeptide(L)'
;MPAKEGNNRMRSHPETTGSSGDDSLASREPELPGLPGLLDATTLAERAGLGPMRTSYLLYKPWTSCIAGLVPKNGRFGAWMAATYPIERYEEVRARPAWKDDAVYFDDVQTVLVPLALLRRPRAARALADPAARDALLFSVSLSGCSLTLLRFKPGRRLVLRADGPAGPRAILKIHARKADYDRALVGARMAAAHGVGLIGTCARAKAIASEWVPGEALTADASLQAFVRAGRALNAAHAIAPADKALALKPADTMRQAENLGWLLPRLEDAAKDLAARMPAPHSGAPVALHGDFSADQIVDGSTGARIVDWDRACQGPAACDLGSALAALDLDGLRGADTAEASGDALLAGYRAAGGQVSDVDLAAWRARALLARADEGFRTRRRDWEAEAASVLDRAAAVLDGAGAPTPHLSAALALRPEPGTTGEATLMRLKPRRRALIRYGHGVLGKLRAKGPDTHATRVQQRLRAAGLDGKKGVGVPPVFGTYEDPPVWLQAEIDGAPLGDLLDGPTADAAMRRTGRALAMLHDTPAQTDRRWSMGDELSVLDRAVSGGPHPDLAELAVTRLANLPPAAPVGLHRDFYFDQVVVGPDTLWLVDLDLHARGDAAIDIGNFLAHLTELDLRRGSHGDGFGHLAQEFLSGYAETRALPSEDRVDLLHWVSLARHVAIAQRFADRAHAVDAIAALCRERLGAQALPAIRDAI
;
A
#
# COMPACT_ATOMS: atom_id res chain seq x y z
N MET A 1 -65.51 15.74 -30.57
CA MET A 1 -64.13 16.08 -30.98
C MET A 1 -63.94 17.59 -30.84
N PRO A 2 -62.74 18.15 -30.52
CA PRO A 2 -61.48 17.51 -30.07
C PRO A 2 -60.77 18.18 -28.84
N ALA A 3 -59.78 17.44 -28.28
CA ALA A 3 -58.45 17.77 -27.65
C ALA A 3 -58.30 18.93 -26.62
N LYS A 4 -57.41 18.97 -25.60
CA LYS A 4 -56.10 18.36 -25.17
C LYS A 4 -56.08 18.35 -23.61
N GLU A 5 -55.32 17.57 -22.84
CA GLU A 5 -53.87 17.46 -22.58
C GLU A 5 -53.66 16.19 -21.70
N GLY A 6 -52.58 15.42 -21.65
CA GLY A 6 -51.19 15.64 -22.01
C GLY A 6 -50.27 15.06 -20.93
N ASN A 7 -50.08 13.73 -20.95
CA ASN A 7 -48.96 12.92 -20.43
C ASN A 7 -47.81 13.65 -19.70
N ASN A 8 -47.56 13.35 -18.41
CA ASN A 8 -46.28 13.65 -17.75
C ASN A 8 -45.67 12.37 -17.17
N ARG A 9 -44.86 11.70 -18.00
CA ARG A 9 -43.87 10.71 -17.57
C ARG A 9 -42.88 11.41 -16.65
N MET A 10 -42.79 10.94 -15.42
CA MET A 10 -41.87 11.45 -14.41
C MET A 10 -40.44 11.28 -14.92
N ARG A 11 -39.77 12.43 -15.10
CA ARG A 11 -38.36 12.52 -15.49
C ARG A 11 -37.52 11.87 -14.39
N SER A 12 -36.64 10.98 -14.83
CA SER A 12 -35.48 10.53 -14.08
C SER A 12 -34.68 11.75 -13.60
N HIS A 13 -34.61 11.93 -12.28
CA HIS A 13 -33.55 12.74 -11.69
C HIS A 13 -32.23 11.98 -11.87
N PRO A 14 -31.20 12.57 -12.52
CA PRO A 14 -29.90 11.95 -12.63
C PRO A 14 -29.09 12.36 -11.41
N GLU A 15 -28.93 11.47 -10.42
CA GLU A 15 -27.80 11.43 -9.47
C GLU A 15 -27.98 10.29 -8.43
N THR A 16 -28.11 9.05 -8.91
CA THR A 16 -27.72 7.83 -8.15
C THR A 16 -27.32 6.78 -9.18
N THR A 17 -26.04 6.74 -9.51
CA THR A 17 -25.46 5.84 -10.51
C THR A 17 -25.44 4.40 -9.99
N GLY A 18 -26.39 3.57 -10.41
CA GLY A 18 -26.18 2.11 -10.41
C GLY A 18 -24.97 1.80 -11.30
N SER A 19 -24.08 0.90 -10.85
CA SER A 19 -23.06 0.39 -11.77
C SER A 19 -23.73 -0.57 -12.76
N SER A 20 -23.20 -0.70 -13.98
CA SER A 20 -23.69 -1.64 -14.99
C SER A 20 -23.88 -3.06 -14.44
N GLY A 21 -23.07 -3.45 -13.46
CA GLY A 21 -23.08 -4.76 -12.84
C GLY A 21 -24.25 -5.00 -11.91
N ASP A 22 -24.70 -4.00 -11.16
CA ASP A 22 -25.85 -4.16 -10.27
C ASP A 22 -27.15 -4.34 -11.07
N ASP A 23 -27.32 -3.57 -12.15
CA ASP A 23 -28.46 -3.69 -13.07
C ASP A 23 -28.44 -5.04 -13.80
N SER A 24 -27.26 -5.47 -14.24
CA SER A 24 -27.07 -6.80 -14.85
C SER A 24 -27.38 -7.94 -13.88
N LEU A 25 -26.99 -7.81 -12.60
CA LEU A 25 -27.30 -8.82 -11.59
C LEU A 25 -28.81 -8.86 -11.30
N ALA A 26 -29.43 -7.70 -11.10
CA ALA A 26 -30.86 -7.60 -10.82
C ALA A 26 -31.73 -8.14 -11.97
N SER A 27 -31.39 -7.85 -13.22
CA SER A 27 -32.12 -8.37 -14.38
C SER A 27 -32.05 -9.90 -14.51
N ARG A 28 -31.00 -10.53 -13.97
CA ARG A 28 -30.83 -11.98 -13.92
C ARG A 28 -31.45 -12.65 -12.69
N GLU A 29 -31.99 -11.86 -11.75
CA GLU A 29 -32.60 -12.34 -10.50
C GLU A 29 -34.07 -11.89 -10.40
N PRO A 30 -34.95 -12.30 -11.34
CA PRO A 30 -36.36 -11.89 -11.33
C PRO A 30 -37.12 -12.38 -10.07
N GLU A 31 -36.65 -13.47 -9.45
CA GLU A 31 -37.19 -14.00 -8.20
C GLU A 31 -36.84 -13.14 -6.97
N LEU A 32 -35.98 -12.14 -7.09
CA LEU A 32 -35.65 -11.20 -6.01
C LEU A 32 -35.99 -9.77 -6.45
N PRO A 33 -37.27 -9.41 -6.59
CA PRO A 33 -37.69 -8.11 -7.12
C PRO A 33 -37.18 -6.91 -6.29
N GLY A 34 -36.85 -7.12 -5.01
CA GLY A 34 -36.24 -6.10 -4.15
C GLY A 34 -34.73 -5.97 -4.24
N LEU A 35 -34.06 -6.80 -5.04
CA LEU A 35 -32.60 -6.79 -5.14
C LEU A 35 -32.05 -5.41 -5.53
N PRO A 36 -32.57 -4.69 -6.56
CA PRO A 36 -32.09 -3.35 -6.90
C PRO A 36 -32.09 -2.40 -5.69
N GLY A 37 -33.21 -2.36 -4.96
CA GLY A 37 -33.33 -1.51 -3.78
C GLY A 37 -32.36 -1.91 -2.67
N LEU A 38 -32.13 -3.20 -2.48
CA LEU A 38 -31.23 -3.68 -1.42
C LEU A 38 -29.75 -3.48 -1.75
N LEU A 39 -29.39 -3.49 -3.04
CA LEU A 39 -28.04 -3.12 -3.49
C LEU A 39 -27.73 -1.63 -3.18
N ASP A 40 -28.77 -0.81 -2.99
CA ASP A 40 -28.72 0.53 -2.38
C ASP A 40 -29.53 0.62 -1.06
N ALA A 41 -29.20 -0.27 -0.12
CA ALA A 41 -29.89 -0.32 1.17
C ALA A 41 -29.84 0.99 1.98
N THR A 42 -28.91 1.91 1.67
CA THR A 42 -28.84 3.23 2.28
C THR A 42 -29.99 4.13 1.85
N THR A 43 -30.31 4.18 0.56
CA THR A 43 -31.48 4.91 0.06
C THR A 43 -32.78 4.31 0.57
N LEU A 44 -32.87 2.99 0.71
CA LEU A 44 -34.02 2.36 1.37
C LEU A 44 -34.16 2.76 2.84
N ALA A 45 -33.04 2.90 3.56
CA ALA A 45 -33.07 3.37 4.94
C ALA A 45 -33.59 4.81 5.03
N GLU A 46 -33.16 5.69 4.13
CA GLU A 46 -33.63 7.08 4.06
C GLU A 46 -35.13 7.15 3.72
N ARG A 47 -35.61 6.35 2.76
CA ARG A 47 -37.04 6.20 2.46
C ARG A 47 -37.86 5.75 3.68
N ALA A 48 -37.27 4.94 4.55
CA ALA A 48 -37.90 4.48 5.79
C ALA A 48 -37.85 5.52 6.92
N GLY A 49 -37.34 6.74 6.67
CA GLY A 49 -37.15 7.77 7.69
C GLY A 49 -36.05 7.44 8.68
N LEU A 50 -35.19 6.47 8.37
CA LEU A 50 -34.01 6.18 9.19
C LEU A 50 -32.96 7.25 8.89
N GLY A 51 -32.46 7.91 9.93
CA GLY A 51 -31.35 8.86 9.79
C GLY A 51 -30.11 8.21 9.18
N PRO A 52 -29.01 8.96 8.95
CA PRO A 52 -27.88 8.50 8.13
C PRO A 52 -27.33 7.12 8.54
N MET A 53 -27.51 6.14 7.66
CA MET A 53 -27.03 4.76 7.82
C MET A 53 -25.81 4.48 6.94
N ARG A 54 -25.08 3.41 7.26
CA ARG A 54 -24.09 2.80 6.36
C ARG A 54 -24.30 1.30 6.28
N THR A 55 -24.02 0.72 5.12
CA THR A 55 -23.97 -0.73 4.94
C THR A 55 -22.72 -1.29 5.61
N SER A 56 -22.89 -2.28 6.48
CA SER A 56 -21.80 -2.93 7.25
C SER A 56 -21.59 -4.40 6.87
N TYR A 57 -22.53 -4.96 6.11
CA TYR A 57 -22.54 -6.33 5.64
C TYR A 57 -23.54 -6.47 4.48
N LEU A 58 -23.19 -7.25 3.46
CA LEU A 58 -24.09 -7.72 2.41
C LEU A 58 -23.93 -9.24 2.28
N LEU A 59 -25.03 -9.96 2.19
CA LEU A 59 -25.07 -11.39 1.87
C LEU A 59 -26.12 -11.63 0.81
N TYR A 60 -25.65 -11.90 -0.39
CA TYR A 60 -26.45 -12.36 -1.50
C TYR A 60 -26.41 -13.89 -1.56
N LYS A 61 -27.57 -14.49 -1.79
CA LYS A 61 -27.74 -15.91 -2.07
C LYS A 61 -28.64 -15.99 -3.30
N PRO A 62 -28.12 -16.49 -4.45
CA PRO A 62 -28.89 -16.58 -5.67
C PRO A 62 -30.26 -17.22 -5.44
N TRP A 63 -31.30 -16.62 -6.02
CA TRP A 63 -32.68 -17.13 -6.00
C TRP A 63 -33.33 -17.26 -4.61
N THR A 64 -32.62 -16.88 -3.53
CA THR A 64 -32.99 -17.23 -2.15
C THR A 64 -33.24 -16.00 -1.31
N SER A 65 -32.29 -15.07 -1.29
CA SER A 65 -32.38 -13.85 -0.50
C SER A 65 -31.18 -12.95 -0.78
N CYS A 66 -31.36 -11.65 -0.60
CA CYS A 66 -30.25 -10.76 -0.30
C CYS A 66 -30.51 -10.08 1.05
N ILE A 67 -29.47 -9.91 1.87
CA ILE A 67 -29.57 -9.35 3.22
C ILE A 67 -28.45 -8.33 3.44
N ALA A 68 -28.81 -7.12 3.83
CA ALA A 68 -27.90 -6.06 4.23
C ALA A 68 -27.99 -5.78 5.74
N GLY A 69 -26.83 -5.56 6.38
CA GLY A 69 -26.73 -5.06 7.74
C GLY A 69 -26.45 -3.56 7.74
N LEU A 70 -27.38 -2.77 8.25
CA LEU A 70 -27.30 -1.32 8.33
C LEU A 70 -26.94 -0.90 9.76
N VAL A 71 -26.02 0.05 9.89
CA VAL A 71 -25.66 0.65 11.18
C VAL A 71 -25.67 2.17 11.09
N PRO A 72 -26.04 2.89 12.15
CA PRO A 72 -25.98 4.35 12.17
C PRO A 72 -24.56 4.87 11.95
N LYS A 73 -24.40 5.94 11.16
CA LYS A 73 -23.08 6.58 10.96
C LYS A 73 -22.49 7.11 12.27
N ASN A 74 -23.33 7.47 13.25
CA ASN A 74 -22.91 7.93 14.58
C ASN A 74 -22.55 6.81 15.57
N GLY A 75 -22.58 5.53 15.16
CA GLY A 75 -22.19 4.40 16.01
C GLY A 75 -23.16 4.05 17.14
N ARG A 76 -24.37 4.62 17.18
CA ARG A 76 -25.42 4.24 18.15
C ARG A 76 -25.98 2.83 17.88
N PHE A 77 -26.75 2.29 18.82
CA PHE A 77 -27.25 0.89 18.78
C PHE A 77 -28.37 0.60 17.76
N GLY A 78 -28.86 1.62 17.04
CA GLY A 78 -30.00 1.52 16.12
C GLY A 78 -29.68 0.79 14.81
N ALA A 79 -29.16 -0.43 14.89
CA ALA A 79 -28.85 -1.27 13.73
C ALA A 79 -30.13 -1.86 13.13
N TRP A 80 -30.12 -2.02 11.81
CA TRP A 80 -31.23 -2.58 11.04
C TRP A 80 -30.74 -3.69 10.12
N MET A 81 -31.61 -4.65 9.86
CA MET A 81 -31.45 -5.62 8.78
C MET A 81 -32.40 -5.22 7.66
N ALA A 82 -31.88 -5.02 6.45
CA ALA A 82 -32.70 -4.95 5.25
C ALA A 82 -32.62 -6.30 4.53
N ALA A 83 -33.75 -6.82 4.03
CA ALA A 83 -33.78 -8.11 3.36
C ALA A 83 -34.85 -8.16 2.26
N THR A 84 -34.49 -8.78 1.13
CA THR A 84 -35.39 -9.16 0.04
C THR A 84 -35.42 -10.68 -0.08
N TYR A 85 -36.57 -11.21 -0.52
CA TYR A 85 -36.84 -12.64 -0.68
C TYR A 85 -37.67 -12.88 -1.95
N PRO A 86 -37.80 -14.15 -2.40
CA PRO A 86 -38.84 -14.53 -3.35
C PRO A 86 -40.24 -14.19 -2.85
N ILE A 87 -41.17 -13.95 -3.78
CA ILE A 87 -42.53 -13.45 -3.53
C ILE A 87 -43.21 -14.23 -2.41
N GLU A 88 -43.29 -15.55 -2.54
CA GLU A 88 -43.93 -16.44 -1.56
C GLU A 88 -43.30 -16.28 -0.16
N ARG A 89 -41.97 -16.19 -0.11
CA ARG A 89 -41.24 -16.03 1.14
C ARG A 89 -41.41 -14.63 1.73
N TYR A 90 -41.54 -13.60 0.90
CA TYR A 90 -41.83 -12.25 1.36
C TYR A 90 -43.22 -12.19 2.01
N GLU A 91 -44.24 -12.80 1.42
CA GLU A 91 -45.59 -12.89 2.00
C GLU A 91 -45.59 -13.59 3.37
N GLU A 92 -44.88 -14.70 3.50
CA GLU A 92 -44.69 -15.37 4.79
C GLU A 92 -44.01 -14.47 5.83
N VAL A 93 -43.02 -13.68 5.40
CA VAL A 93 -42.29 -12.74 6.25
C VAL A 93 -43.19 -11.58 6.67
N ARG A 94 -43.98 -11.04 5.74
CA ARG A 94 -44.94 -9.94 5.92
C ARG A 94 -46.08 -10.32 6.86
N ALA A 95 -46.47 -11.60 6.89
CA ALA A 95 -47.48 -12.12 7.80
C ALA A 95 -46.98 -12.31 9.24
N ARG A 96 -45.68 -12.14 9.54
CA ARG A 96 -45.10 -12.41 10.86
C ARG A 96 -45.66 -11.46 11.93
N PRO A 97 -46.37 -11.98 12.96
CA PRO A 97 -46.93 -11.13 14.01
C PRO A 97 -45.86 -10.34 14.77
N ALA A 98 -44.69 -10.94 14.98
CA ALA A 98 -43.61 -10.34 15.77
C ALA A 98 -42.97 -9.09 15.14
N TRP A 99 -43.28 -8.77 13.88
CA TRP A 99 -42.68 -7.66 13.13
C TRP A 99 -43.72 -6.61 12.71
N LYS A 100 -44.98 -6.75 13.11
CA LYS A 100 -46.09 -5.92 12.59
C LYS A 100 -45.95 -4.43 12.94
N ASP A 101 -45.44 -4.10 14.12
CA ASP A 101 -45.52 -2.74 14.64
C ASP A 101 -44.25 -1.90 14.37
N ASP A 102 -43.06 -2.52 14.33
CA ASP A 102 -41.78 -1.79 14.24
C ASP A 102 -40.95 -2.10 12.97
N ALA A 103 -41.34 -3.07 12.15
CA ALA A 103 -40.65 -3.32 10.87
C ALA A 103 -41.25 -2.46 9.75
N VAL A 104 -40.41 -2.00 8.83
CA VAL A 104 -40.83 -1.20 7.67
C VAL A 104 -40.88 -2.11 6.45
N TYR A 105 -42.03 -2.16 5.80
CA TYR A 105 -42.27 -2.97 4.61
C TYR A 105 -42.38 -2.07 3.38
N PHE A 106 -41.63 -2.43 2.34
CA PHE A 106 -41.71 -1.84 1.01
C PHE A 106 -42.34 -2.87 0.09
N ASP A 107 -43.67 -2.92 0.07
CA ASP A 107 -44.43 -3.91 -0.71
C ASP A 107 -44.25 -3.71 -2.24
N ASP A 108 -43.90 -2.48 -2.67
CA ASP A 108 -43.56 -2.12 -4.06
C ASP A 108 -42.30 -2.82 -4.57
N VAL A 109 -41.33 -3.05 -3.68
CA VAL A 109 -40.04 -3.67 -3.99
C VAL A 109 -39.78 -4.90 -3.11
N GLN A 110 -40.81 -5.49 -2.50
CA GLN A 110 -40.77 -6.70 -1.67
C GLN A 110 -39.57 -6.78 -0.71
N THR A 111 -39.30 -5.67 -0.04
CA THR A 111 -38.17 -5.54 0.87
C THR A 111 -38.65 -5.17 2.27
N VAL A 112 -38.03 -5.77 3.29
CA VAL A 112 -38.34 -5.48 4.69
C VAL A 112 -37.10 -4.94 5.42
N LEU A 113 -37.30 -3.89 6.20
CA LEU A 113 -36.33 -3.36 7.16
C LEU A 113 -36.79 -3.74 8.57
N VAL A 114 -35.92 -4.44 9.30
CA VAL A 114 -36.22 -4.97 10.65
C VAL A 114 -35.19 -4.43 11.65
N PRO A 115 -35.62 -3.76 12.74
CA PRO A 115 -34.71 -3.25 13.74
C PRO A 115 -34.10 -4.39 14.56
N LEU A 116 -32.88 -4.18 15.08
CA LEU A 116 -32.16 -5.16 15.90
C LEU A 116 -33.00 -5.70 17.06
N ALA A 117 -33.85 -4.86 17.66
CA ALA A 117 -34.73 -5.19 18.77
C ALA A 117 -35.76 -6.31 18.45
N LEU A 118 -36.07 -6.54 17.16
CA LEU A 118 -37.01 -7.58 16.72
C LEU A 118 -36.30 -8.85 16.20
N LEU A 119 -34.98 -8.82 16.05
CA LEU A 119 -34.24 -9.93 15.47
C LEU A 119 -34.04 -11.07 16.47
N ARG A 120 -34.31 -12.31 16.02
CA ARG A 120 -34.08 -13.52 16.83
C ARG A 120 -32.60 -13.86 17.01
N ARG A 121 -31.73 -13.34 16.14
CA ARG A 121 -30.31 -13.72 16.06
C ARG A 121 -29.43 -12.51 15.69
N PRO A 122 -28.48 -12.10 16.57
CA PRO A 122 -28.23 -12.61 17.92
C PRO A 122 -29.26 -12.12 18.96
N ARG A 123 -29.98 -13.04 19.62
CA ARG A 123 -31.03 -12.71 20.60
C ARG A 123 -30.56 -11.78 21.72
N ALA A 124 -29.32 -11.96 22.20
CA ALA A 124 -28.76 -11.17 23.29
C ALA A 124 -28.48 -9.72 22.91
N ALA A 125 -28.33 -9.40 21.62
CA ALA A 125 -28.13 -8.02 21.17
C ALA A 125 -29.38 -7.14 21.35
N ARG A 126 -30.56 -7.75 21.56
CA ARG A 126 -31.78 -7.02 21.94
C ARG A 126 -31.64 -6.28 23.27
N ALA A 127 -30.75 -6.78 24.15
CA ALA A 127 -30.45 -6.12 25.42
C ALA A 127 -29.91 -4.70 25.23
N LEU A 128 -29.36 -4.34 24.07
CA LEU A 128 -28.83 -3.00 23.84
C LEU A 128 -29.90 -1.91 23.78
N ALA A 129 -31.14 -2.28 23.47
CA ALA A 129 -32.27 -1.35 23.38
C ALA A 129 -32.84 -0.97 24.77
N ASP A 130 -32.62 -1.79 25.79
CA ASP A 130 -33.11 -1.57 27.15
C ASP A 130 -31.93 -1.28 28.11
N PRO A 131 -31.92 -0.14 28.82
CA PRO A 131 -30.81 0.21 29.71
C PRO A 131 -30.48 -0.85 30.77
N ALA A 132 -31.49 -1.41 31.45
CA ALA A 132 -31.27 -2.37 32.52
C ALA A 132 -30.72 -3.72 31.98
N ALA A 133 -31.26 -4.22 30.88
CA ALA A 133 -30.77 -5.41 30.21
C ALA A 133 -29.35 -5.21 29.65
N ARG A 134 -29.04 -4.01 29.15
CA ARG A 134 -27.70 -3.64 28.69
C ARG A 134 -26.69 -3.69 29.83
N ASP A 135 -27.03 -3.12 30.98
CA ASP A 135 -26.15 -3.13 32.16
C ASP A 135 -25.94 -4.55 32.68
N ALA A 136 -26.98 -5.39 32.69
CA ALA A 136 -26.86 -6.80 33.04
C ALA A 136 -25.97 -7.59 32.05
N LEU A 137 -26.06 -7.29 30.74
CA LEU A 137 -25.18 -7.87 29.73
C LEU A 137 -23.73 -7.47 29.99
N LEU A 138 -23.46 -6.19 30.21
CA LEU A 138 -22.11 -5.68 30.49
C LEU A 138 -21.52 -6.24 31.77
N PHE A 139 -22.32 -6.35 32.84
CA PHE A 139 -21.91 -7.02 34.07
C PHE A 139 -21.49 -8.47 33.82
N SER A 140 -22.25 -9.21 32.99
CA SER A 140 -21.95 -10.62 32.68
C SER A 140 -20.65 -10.86 31.91
N VAL A 141 -20.03 -9.81 31.37
CA VAL A 141 -18.75 -9.87 30.65
C VAL A 141 -17.70 -8.93 31.26
N SER A 142 -17.86 -8.52 32.52
CA SER A 142 -16.91 -7.68 33.27
C SER A 142 -16.68 -6.27 32.67
N LEU A 143 -17.68 -5.71 31.98
CA LEU A 143 -17.65 -4.39 31.33
C LEU A 143 -18.63 -3.38 31.96
N SER A 144 -19.04 -3.57 33.21
CA SER A 144 -19.89 -2.60 33.93
C SER A 144 -19.31 -1.19 33.87
N GLY A 145 -20.20 -0.20 33.70
CA GLY A 145 -19.83 1.22 33.62
C GLY A 145 -19.21 1.65 32.29
N CYS A 146 -19.07 0.75 31.30
CA CYS A 146 -18.56 1.13 29.98
C CYS A 146 -19.70 1.66 29.08
N SER A 147 -19.42 2.73 28.33
CA SER A 147 -20.26 3.13 27.20
C SER A 147 -19.94 2.26 25.99
N LEU A 148 -20.93 2.04 25.12
CA LEU A 148 -20.77 1.19 23.94
C LEU A 148 -20.92 1.98 22.65
N THR A 149 -20.09 1.64 21.67
CA THR A 149 -20.19 2.09 20.28
C THR A 149 -20.33 0.88 19.35
N LEU A 150 -21.32 0.89 18.47
CA LEU A 150 -21.53 -0.16 17.49
C LEU A 150 -20.56 -0.03 16.31
N LEU A 151 -19.69 -1.02 16.15
CA LEU A 151 -18.70 -1.05 15.07
C LEU A 151 -19.21 -1.82 13.85
N ARG A 152 -19.80 -3.00 14.07
CA ARG A 152 -20.23 -3.87 12.98
C ARG A 152 -21.45 -4.71 13.34
N PHE A 153 -22.35 -4.84 12.38
CA PHE A 153 -23.51 -5.72 12.49
C PHE A 153 -23.57 -6.67 11.27
N LYS A 154 -23.48 -7.97 11.52
CA LYS A 154 -23.68 -9.01 10.50
C LYS A 154 -24.98 -9.75 10.85
N PRO A 155 -26.13 -9.40 10.25
CA PRO A 155 -27.42 -10.02 10.52
C PRO A 155 -27.35 -11.55 10.55
N GLY A 156 -27.94 -12.15 11.59
CA GLY A 156 -27.95 -13.61 11.76
C GLY A 156 -26.59 -14.25 12.10
N ARG A 157 -25.51 -13.47 12.22
CA ARG A 157 -24.14 -13.94 12.51
C ARG A 157 -23.57 -13.36 13.80
N ARG A 158 -23.27 -12.05 13.85
CA ARG A 158 -22.65 -11.43 15.02
C ARG A 158 -22.83 -9.91 15.05
N LEU A 159 -22.67 -9.36 16.25
CA LEU A 159 -22.53 -7.93 16.52
C LEU A 159 -21.12 -7.69 17.10
N VAL A 160 -20.49 -6.57 16.74
CA VAL A 160 -19.18 -6.14 17.28
C VAL A 160 -19.32 -4.71 17.81
N LEU A 161 -18.98 -4.52 19.08
CA LEU A 161 -19.08 -3.26 19.81
C LEU A 161 -17.71 -2.87 20.37
N ARG A 162 -17.39 -1.58 20.41
CA ARG A 162 -16.34 -1.03 21.26
C ARG A 162 -16.96 -0.68 22.61
N ALA A 163 -16.29 -1.04 23.69
CA ALA A 163 -16.62 -0.63 25.04
C ALA A 163 -15.57 0.33 25.57
N ASP A 164 -16.00 1.53 25.90
CA ASP A 164 -15.18 2.64 26.40
C ASP A 164 -15.44 2.80 27.90
N GLY A 165 -14.39 2.74 28.72
CA GLY A 165 -14.43 3.07 30.14
C GLY A 165 -14.10 4.55 30.41
N PRO A 166 -13.98 4.98 31.68
CA PRO A 166 -13.68 6.37 32.02
C PRO A 166 -12.36 6.90 31.43
N ALA A 167 -11.38 6.02 31.22
CA ALA A 167 -10.08 6.36 30.66
C ALA A 167 -9.99 6.19 29.12
N GLY A 168 -11.10 5.88 28.45
CA GLY A 168 -11.15 5.63 27.01
C GLY A 168 -11.42 4.16 26.63
N PRO A 169 -11.08 3.74 25.40
CA PRO A 169 -11.34 2.39 24.91
C PRO A 169 -10.76 1.30 25.82
N ARG A 170 -11.61 0.36 26.22
CA ARG A 170 -11.27 -0.73 27.14
C ARG A 170 -11.38 -2.11 26.51
N ALA A 171 -12.40 -2.33 25.67
CA ALA A 171 -12.66 -3.66 25.12
C ALA A 171 -13.34 -3.66 23.77
N ILE A 172 -13.22 -4.78 23.07
CA ILE A 172 -14.10 -5.21 21.99
C ILE A 172 -15.07 -6.26 22.54
N LEU A 173 -16.37 -6.00 22.42
CA LEU A 173 -17.44 -6.93 22.78
C LEU A 173 -18.07 -7.52 21.52
N LYS A 174 -17.95 -8.84 21.33
CA LYS A 174 -18.59 -9.59 20.26
C LYS A 174 -19.78 -10.39 20.80
N ILE A 175 -20.92 -10.35 20.11
CA ILE A 175 -22.12 -11.13 20.45
C ILE A 175 -22.48 -12.02 19.25
N HIS A 176 -22.45 -13.34 19.44
CA HIS A 176 -22.65 -14.31 18.36
C HIS A 176 -24.09 -14.85 18.31
N ALA A 177 -24.56 -15.11 17.09
CA ALA A 177 -25.91 -15.62 16.86
C ALA A 177 -26.05 -17.10 17.20
N ARG A 178 -25.02 -17.91 16.94
CA ARG A 178 -25.05 -19.37 17.08
C ARG A 178 -24.01 -19.84 18.09
N LYS A 179 -24.30 -20.94 18.77
CA LYS A 179 -23.39 -21.54 19.76
C LYS A 179 -22.07 -21.99 19.12
N ALA A 180 -22.13 -22.62 17.94
CA ALA A 180 -20.92 -23.05 17.23
C ALA A 180 -19.99 -21.88 16.85
N ASP A 181 -20.54 -20.71 16.50
CA ASP A 181 -19.75 -19.51 16.19
C ASP A 181 -19.10 -18.94 17.47
N TYR A 182 -19.84 -18.94 18.59
CA TYR A 182 -19.32 -18.54 19.90
C TYR A 182 -18.20 -19.49 20.38
N ASP A 183 -18.41 -20.80 20.31
CA ASP A 183 -17.43 -21.78 20.77
C ASP A 183 -16.12 -21.66 19.98
N ARG A 184 -16.20 -21.42 18.66
CA ARG A 184 -15.04 -21.17 17.80
C ARG A 184 -14.33 -19.86 18.16
N ALA A 185 -15.08 -18.77 18.28
CA ALA A 185 -14.53 -17.47 18.64
C ALA A 185 -13.91 -17.47 20.06
N LEU A 186 -14.43 -18.30 20.97
CA LEU A 186 -13.86 -18.48 22.31
C LEU A 186 -12.49 -19.17 22.28
N VAL A 187 -12.30 -20.18 21.42
CA VAL A 187 -10.98 -20.78 21.18
C VAL A 187 -10.02 -19.72 20.66
N GLY A 188 -10.46 -18.95 19.66
CA GLY A 188 -9.71 -17.81 19.12
C GLY A 188 -9.31 -16.78 20.16
N ALA A 189 -10.26 -16.34 20.99
CA ALA A 189 -10.00 -15.34 22.03
C ALA A 189 -9.01 -15.83 23.10
N ARG A 190 -8.97 -17.15 23.38
CA ARG A 190 -7.95 -17.74 24.25
C ARG A 190 -6.57 -17.75 23.61
N MET A 191 -6.49 -18.01 22.30
CA MET A 191 -5.24 -17.88 21.55
C MET A 191 -4.76 -16.42 21.52
N ALA A 192 -5.66 -15.48 21.27
CA ALA A 192 -5.36 -14.04 21.34
C ALA A 192 -4.77 -13.64 22.71
N ALA A 193 -5.32 -14.19 23.81
CA ALA A 193 -4.81 -13.96 25.16
C ALA A 193 -3.38 -14.47 25.36
N ALA A 194 -3.02 -15.61 24.75
CA ALA A 194 -1.63 -16.10 24.73
C ALA A 194 -0.67 -15.17 23.96
N HIS A 195 -1.22 -14.32 23.08
CA HIS A 195 -0.48 -13.30 22.30
C HIS A 195 -0.60 -11.89 22.85
N GLY A 196 -1.08 -11.73 24.09
CA GLY A 196 -1.14 -10.44 24.78
C GLY A 196 -2.36 -9.59 24.44
N VAL A 197 -3.45 -10.21 23.97
CA VAL A 197 -4.77 -9.57 23.87
C VAL A 197 -5.70 -10.19 24.91
N GLY A 198 -5.79 -9.57 26.09
CA GLY A 198 -6.46 -10.16 27.24
C GLY A 198 -7.92 -10.55 26.99
N LEU A 199 -8.35 -11.70 27.52
CA LEU A 199 -9.76 -12.10 27.56
C LEU A 199 -10.40 -11.55 28.84
N ILE A 200 -11.20 -10.48 28.73
CA ILE A 200 -11.81 -9.79 29.86
C ILE A 200 -12.97 -10.58 30.47
N GLY A 201 -13.83 -11.16 29.63
CA GLY A 201 -15.02 -11.83 30.11
C GLY A 201 -15.77 -12.58 29.02
N THR A 202 -16.52 -13.60 29.42
CA THR A 202 -17.35 -14.40 28.52
C THR A 202 -18.70 -14.70 29.15
N CYS A 203 -19.75 -14.76 28.34
CA CYS A 203 -21.09 -15.13 28.78
C CYS A 203 -21.70 -16.10 27.77
N ALA A 204 -21.63 -17.40 28.04
CA ALA A 204 -22.11 -18.45 27.13
C ALA A 204 -23.61 -18.34 26.83
N ARG A 205 -24.41 -17.93 27.82
CA ARG A 205 -25.86 -17.68 27.66
C ARG A 205 -26.13 -16.55 26.66
N ALA A 206 -25.39 -15.45 26.76
CA ALA A 206 -25.47 -14.34 25.81
C ALA A 206 -24.69 -14.59 24.51
N LYS A 207 -23.85 -15.64 24.47
CA LYS A 207 -22.86 -15.88 23.42
C LYS A 207 -21.96 -14.66 23.19
N ALA A 208 -21.55 -14.05 24.30
CA ALA A 208 -20.79 -12.80 24.30
C ALA A 208 -19.35 -13.05 24.74
N ILE A 209 -18.40 -12.39 24.08
CA ILE A 209 -16.96 -12.44 24.36
C ILE A 209 -16.46 -11.00 24.42
N ALA A 210 -15.83 -10.62 25.53
CA ALA A 210 -15.16 -9.34 25.71
C ALA A 210 -13.65 -9.56 25.72
N SER A 211 -12.96 -8.98 24.75
CA SER A 211 -11.50 -8.96 24.66
C SER A 211 -10.97 -7.55 24.90
N GLU A 212 -9.78 -7.46 25.46
CA GLU A 212 -9.06 -6.21 25.71
C GLU A 212 -8.91 -5.37 24.44
N TRP A 213 -9.02 -4.07 24.60
CA TRP A 213 -8.69 -3.12 23.54
C TRP A 213 -7.18 -3.01 23.40
N VAL A 214 -6.67 -3.23 22.19
CA VAL A 214 -5.25 -3.06 21.90
C VAL A 214 -5.01 -1.60 21.45
N PRO A 215 -4.20 -0.81 22.17
CA PRO A 215 -3.86 0.53 21.74
C PRO A 215 -2.86 0.50 20.57
N GLY A 216 -3.05 1.42 19.61
CA GLY A 216 -2.22 1.53 18.42
C GLY A 216 -3.08 1.71 17.16
N GLU A 217 -2.45 1.60 16.01
CA GLU A 217 -3.10 1.70 14.71
C GLU A 217 -3.12 0.35 14.01
N ALA A 218 -4.25 0.01 13.40
CA ALA A 218 -4.33 -1.16 12.54
C ALA A 218 -3.49 -0.92 11.28
N LEU A 219 -2.73 -1.93 10.83
CA LEU A 219 -1.92 -1.75 9.64
C LEU A 219 -2.80 -1.54 8.41
N THR A 220 -2.45 -0.50 7.67
CA THR A 220 -2.94 -0.20 6.32
C THR A 220 -1.82 -0.49 5.32
N ALA A 221 -2.14 -0.58 4.03
CA ALA A 221 -1.16 -0.91 2.99
C ALA A 221 0.01 0.09 2.90
N ASP A 222 -0.21 1.34 3.31
CA ASP A 222 0.74 2.45 3.38
C ASP A 222 1.53 2.53 4.71
N ALA A 223 1.26 1.63 5.66
CA ALA A 223 2.06 1.53 6.87
C ALA A 223 3.54 1.24 6.54
N SER A 224 4.43 1.64 7.45
CA SER A 224 5.87 1.49 7.24
C SER A 224 6.28 0.03 6.95
N LEU A 225 7.29 -0.17 6.09
CA LEU A 225 7.81 -1.51 5.80
C LEU A 225 8.27 -2.24 7.06
N GLN A 226 8.80 -1.53 8.06
CA GLN A 226 9.18 -2.12 9.34
C GLN A 226 7.98 -2.64 10.13
N ALA A 227 6.82 -1.99 10.06
CA ALA A 227 5.60 -2.49 10.68
C ALA A 227 5.19 -3.85 10.07
N PHE A 228 5.33 -4.01 8.75
CA PHE A 228 5.14 -5.30 8.08
C PHE A 228 6.20 -6.35 8.47
N VAL A 229 7.47 -5.97 8.64
CA VAL A 229 8.49 -6.87 9.20
C VAL A 229 8.09 -7.35 10.60
N ARG A 230 7.64 -6.44 11.49
CA ARG A 230 7.13 -6.80 12.84
C ARG A 230 5.90 -7.71 12.77
N ALA A 231 4.96 -7.43 11.87
CA ALA A 231 3.80 -8.27 11.60
C ALA A 231 4.19 -9.71 11.24
N GLY A 232 5.15 -9.88 10.32
CA GLY A 232 5.67 -11.20 9.95
C GLY A 232 6.29 -11.95 11.13
N ARG A 233 7.07 -11.25 11.95
CA ARG A 233 7.66 -11.82 13.18
C ARG A 233 6.60 -12.21 14.21
N ALA A 234 5.59 -11.37 14.40
CA ALA A 234 4.47 -11.64 15.30
C ALA A 234 3.67 -12.87 14.85
N LEU A 235 3.44 -13.03 13.54
CA LEU A 235 2.77 -14.21 12.99
C LEU A 235 3.61 -15.48 13.20
N ASN A 236 4.92 -15.42 12.98
CA ASN A 236 5.80 -16.56 13.27
C ASN A 236 5.77 -16.96 14.75
N ALA A 237 5.82 -15.98 15.65
CA ALA A 237 5.68 -16.23 17.08
C ALA A 237 4.33 -16.88 17.42
N ALA A 238 3.26 -16.53 16.67
CA ALA A 238 1.96 -17.16 16.82
C ALA A 238 1.89 -18.59 16.32
N HIS A 239 2.50 -18.86 15.17
CA HIS A 239 2.61 -20.22 14.62
C HIS A 239 3.46 -21.16 15.49
N ALA A 240 4.40 -20.61 16.27
CA ALA A 240 5.25 -21.39 17.16
C ALA A 240 4.53 -21.93 18.42
N ILE A 241 3.36 -21.39 18.77
CA ILE A 241 2.59 -21.89 19.91
C ILE A 241 1.88 -23.18 19.53
N ALA A 242 1.89 -24.15 20.45
CA ALA A 242 1.12 -25.38 20.30
C ALA A 242 -0.35 -25.02 20.06
N PRO A 243 -0.97 -25.53 18.99
CA PRO A 243 -2.31 -25.12 18.67
C PRO A 243 -3.29 -25.54 19.77
N ALA A 244 -4.25 -24.66 20.07
CA ALA A 244 -5.13 -24.82 21.23
C ALA A 244 -5.88 -26.16 21.21
N ASP A 245 -6.07 -26.74 22.39
CA ASP A 245 -6.93 -27.91 22.57
C ASP A 245 -8.30 -27.63 21.94
N LYS A 246 -8.75 -28.54 21.06
CA LYS A 246 -9.99 -28.46 20.27
C LYS A 246 -10.00 -27.44 19.12
N ALA A 247 -8.87 -26.84 18.76
CA ALA A 247 -8.79 -26.09 17.51
C ALA A 247 -9.10 -27.02 16.33
N LEU A 248 -9.99 -26.57 15.44
CA LEU A 248 -10.42 -27.37 14.30
C LEU A 248 -9.28 -27.48 13.29
N ALA A 249 -9.15 -28.63 12.63
CA ALA A 249 -8.32 -28.74 11.44
C ALA A 249 -8.89 -27.84 10.33
N LEU A 250 -8.01 -27.11 9.65
CA LEU A 250 -8.34 -26.32 8.48
C LEU A 250 -8.94 -27.24 7.41
N LYS A 251 -10.09 -26.84 6.89
CA LYS A 251 -10.68 -27.44 5.70
C LYS A 251 -10.50 -26.45 4.56
N PRO A 252 -9.59 -26.71 3.61
CA PRO A 252 -9.44 -25.85 2.44
C PRO A 252 -10.79 -25.65 1.76
N ALA A 253 -11.07 -24.44 1.32
CA ALA A 253 -12.26 -24.17 0.55
C ALA A 253 -12.21 -24.93 -0.78
N ASP A 254 -13.36 -25.42 -1.22
CA ASP A 254 -13.54 -26.02 -2.53
C ASP A 254 -13.45 -24.92 -3.60
N THR A 255 -12.35 -24.91 -4.35
CA THR A 255 -12.04 -23.88 -5.35
C THR A 255 -13.01 -23.94 -6.52
N MET A 256 -13.48 -25.12 -6.92
CA MET A 256 -14.48 -25.26 -7.97
C MET A 256 -15.81 -24.65 -7.54
N ARG A 257 -16.24 -24.94 -6.30
CA ARG A 257 -17.44 -24.29 -5.73
C ARG A 257 -17.28 -22.77 -5.61
N GLN A 258 -16.08 -22.26 -5.32
CA GLN A 258 -15.84 -20.82 -5.30
C GLN A 258 -15.94 -20.20 -6.70
N ALA A 259 -15.39 -20.87 -7.71
CA ALA A 259 -15.53 -20.46 -9.11
C ALA A 259 -16.99 -20.45 -9.56
N GLU A 260 -17.76 -21.48 -9.20
CA GLU A 260 -19.21 -21.53 -9.46
C GLU A 260 -19.94 -20.36 -8.78
N ASN A 261 -19.66 -20.10 -7.49
CA ASN A 261 -20.24 -18.96 -6.76
C ASN A 261 -19.94 -17.63 -7.43
N LEU A 262 -18.72 -17.46 -7.96
CA LEU A 262 -18.34 -16.28 -8.72
C LEU A 262 -19.08 -16.22 -10.07
N GLY A 263 -19.24 -17.36 -10.76
CA GLY A 263 -20.00 -17.46 -12.02
C GLY A 263 -21.47 -17.07 -11.86
N TRP A 264 -22.11 -17.42 -10.74
CA TRP A 264 -23.47 -16.93 -10.44
C TRP A 264 -23.53 -15.40 -10.39
N LEU A 265 -22.56 -14.78 -9.71
CA LEU A 265 -22.46 -13.33 -9.59
C LEU A 265 -22.06 -12.67 -10.93
N LEU A 266 -21.10 -13.26 -11.65
CA LEU A 266 -20.48 -12.75 -12.88
C LEU A 266 -20.30 -13.90 -13.90
N PRO A 267 -21.33 -14.24 -14.70
CA PRO A 267 -21.28 -15.38 -15.63
C PRO A 267 -20.13 -15.28 -16.63
N ARG A 268 -19.79 -14.06 -17.04
CA ARG A 268 -18.66 -13.80 -17.96
C ARG A 268 -17.30 -14.25 -17.42
N LEU A 269 -17.16 -14.45 -16.11
CA LEU A 269 -15.93 -14.88 -15.46
C LEU A 269 -15.96 -16.36 -15.05
N GLU A 270 -17.06 -17.09 -15.30
CA GLU A 270 -17.23 -18.46 -14.81
C GLU A 270 -16.15 -19.40 -15.35
N ASP A 271 -15.94 -19.41 -16.67
CA ASP A 271 -14.94 -20.27 -17.32
C ASP A 271 -13.53 -19.94 -16.83
N ALA A 272 -13.17 -18.65 -16.83
CA ALA A 272 -11.87 -18.20 -16.33
C ALA A 272 -11.64 -18.58 -14.85
N ALA A 273 -12.67 -18.51 -14.01
CA ALA A 273 -12.57 -18.90 -12.61
C ALA A 273 -12.44 -20.42 -12.44
N LYS A 274 -13.15 -21.22 -13.26
CA LYS A 274 -13.07 -22.68 -13.27
C LYS A 274 -11.72 -23.16 -13.77
N ASP A 275 -11.20 -22.57 -14.84
CA ASP A 275 -9.87 -22.85 -15.37
C ASP A 275 -8.79 -22.53 -14.33
N LEU A 276 -8.91 -21.38 -13.65
CA LEU A 276 -8.03 -21.01 -12.55
C LEU A 276 -8.11 -22.04 -11.41
N ALA A 277 -9.31 -22.41 -10.98
CA ALA A 277 -9.52 -23.39 -9.92
C ALA A 277 -8.93 -24.78 -10.26
N ALA A 278 -9.03 -25.20 -11.52
CA ALA A 278 -8.46 -26.46 -12.01
C ALA A 278 -6.92 -26.44 -12.05
N ARG A 279 -6.31 -25.28 -12.29
CA ARG A 279 -4.84 -25.10 -12.26
C ARG A 279 -4.25 -25.09 -10.85
N MET A 280 -5.05 -24.86 -9.80
CA MET A 280 -4.53 -24.73 -8.45
C MET A 280 -3.99 -26.08 -7.92
N PRO A 281 -2.71 -26.17 -7.55
CA PRO A 281 -2.15 -27.42 -7.04
C PRO A 281 -2.78 -27.76 -5.70
N ALA A 282 -3.02 -29.06 -5.43
CA ALA A 282 -3.51 -29.50 -4.12
C ALA A 282 -2.62 -28.92 -3.00
N PRO A 283 -3.21 -28.40 -1.91
CA PRO A 283 -2.41 -27.77 -0.87
C PRO A 283 -1.56 -28.83 -0.19
N HIS A 284 -0.24 -28.64 -0.13
CA HIS A 284 0.62 -29.55 0.63
C HIS A 284 0.36 -29.41 2.12
N SER A 285 0.28 -30.55 2.79
CA SER A 285 0.20 -30.65 4.24
C SER A 285 1.59 -30.50 4.84
N GLY A 286 2.03 -29.26 5.09
CA GLY A 286 3.13 -29.01 6.01
C GLY A 286 2.74 -29.38 7.45
N ALA A 287 3.71 -29.35 8.37
CA ALA A 287 3.44 -29.53 9.79
C ALA A 287 2.37 -28.50 10.26
N PRO A 288 1.29 -28.94 10.93
CA PRO A 288 0.22 -28.05 11.32
C PRO A 288 0.69 -27.09 12.42
N VAL A 289 0.43 -25.81 12.22
CA VAL A 289 0.64 -24.74 13.21
C VAL A 289 -0.71 -24.19 13.67
N ALA A 290 -0.68 -23.40 14.74
CA ALA A 290 -1.84 -22.62 15.18
C ALA A 290 -2.08 -21.47 14.19
N LEU A 291 -3.15 -21.56 13.40
CA LEU A 291 -3.52 -20.57 12.41
C LEU A 291 -4.47 -19.52 12.99
N HIS A 292 -4.31 -18.29 12.53
CA HIS A 292 -5.30 -17.23 12.63
C HIS A 292 -6.57 -17.57 11.81
N GLY A 293 -6.39 -18.08 10.58
CA GLY A 293 -7.43 -18.65 9.72
C GLY A 293 -8.08 -17.68 8.73
N ASP A 294 -7.83 -16.38 8.85
CA ASP A 294 -8.12 -15.36 7.84
C ASP A 294 -7.22 -14.12 7.96
N PHE A 295 -5.95 -14.33 8.31
CA PHE A 295 -4.98 -13.27 8.59
C PHE A 295 -4.90 -12.21 7.47
N SER A 296 -4.92 -10.94 7.85
CA SER A 296 -4.72 -9.76 6.99
C SER A 296 -4.11 -8.59 7.76
N ALA A 297 -3.59 -7.59 7.04
CA ALA A 297 -2.87 -6.46 7.66
C ALA A 297 -3.74 -5.65 8.64
N ASP A 298 -5.02 -5.45 8.33
CA ASP A 298 -5.98 -4.73 9.18
C ASP A 298 -6.27 -5.41 10.53
N GLN A 299 -5.83 -6.66 10.70
CA GLN A 299 -5.93 -7.43 11.94
C GLN A 299 -4.67 -7.33 12.80
N ILE A 300 -3.73 -6.46 12.43
CA ILE A 300 -2.49 -6.23 13.16
C ILE A 300 -2.52 -4.82 13.70
N VAL A 301 -2.49 -4.68 15.01
CA VAL A 301 -2.39 -3.39 15.68
C VAL A 301 -0.93 -3.16 16.05
N ASP A 302 -0.31 -2.17 15.44
CA ASP A 302 1.07 -1.77 15.73
C ASP A 302 1.05 -0.62 16.73
N GLY A 303 1.51 -0.91 17.94
CA GLY A 303 1.57 0.03 19.05
C GLY A 303 3.00 0.23 19.55
N SER A 304 3.17 1.10 20.55
CA SER A 304 4.47 1.36 21.18
C SER A 304 5.13 0.12 21.79
N THR A 305 4.34 -0.88 22.16
CA THR A 305 4.83 -2.16 22.71
C THR A 305 5.06 -3.24 21.64
N GLY A 306 4.91 -2.90 20.36
CA GLY A 306 5.03 -3.82 19.23
C GLY A 306 3.69 -4.25 18.62
N ALA A 307 3.78 -5.07 17.58
CA ALA A 307 2.64 -5.56 16.82
C ALA A 307 1.85 -6.64 17.58
N ARG A 308 0.52 -6.52 17.58
CA ARG A 308 -0.41 -7.49 18.17
C ARG A 308 -1.43 -7.95 17.14
N ILE A 309 -1.67 -9.25 17.08
CA ILE A 309 -2.66 -9.85 16.17
C ILE A 309 -4.02 -9.94 16.88
N VAL A 310 -5.05 -9.38 16.25
CA VAL A 310 -6.44 -9.36 16.75
C VAL A 310 -7.38 -10.14 15.82
N ASP A 311 -8.64 -10.33 16.22
CA ASP A 311 -9.68 -11.04 15.44
C ASP A 311 -9.43 -12.53 15.13
N TRP A 312 -8.94 -13.28 16.12
CA TRP A 312 -8.75 -14.75 16.08
C TRP A 312 -10.04 -15.59 15.94
N ASP A 313 -11.18 -15.01 15.55
CA ASP A 313 -12.49 -15.70 15.46
C ASP A 313 -12.47 -16.94 14.54
N ARG A 314 -11.50 -16.98 13.61
CA ARG A 314 -11.31 -18.06 12.64
C ARG A 314 -10.18 -19.02 12.96
N ALA A 315 -9.62 -18.94 14.17
CA ALA A 315 -8.47 -19.74 14.55
C ALA A 315 -8.70 -21.25 14.34
N CYS A 316 -7.70 -21.91 13.77
CA CYS A 316 -7.73 -23.32 13.41
C CYS A 316 -6.30 -23.89 13.39
N GLN A 317 -6.13 -25.13 12.94
CA GLN A 317 -4.82 -25.77 12.77
C GLN A 317 -4.58 -26.10 11.31
N GLY A 318 -3.40 -25.83 10.77
CA GLY A 318 -3.08 -26.11 9.37
C GLY A 318 -1.72 -25.58 8.93
N PRO A 319 -1.41 -25.58 7.63
CA PRO A 319 -0.12 -25.11 7.14
C PRO A 319 0.00 -23.59 7.26
N ALA A 320 1.15 -23.10 7.74
CA ALA A 320 1.46 -21.68 7.89
C ALA A 320 1.24 -20.85 6.61
N ALA A 321 1.40 -21.48 5.44
CA ALA A 321 1.14 -20.88 4.13
C ALA A 321 -0.29 -20.34 3.99
N CYS A 322 -1.27 -20.87 4.74
CA CYS A 322 -2.65 -20.39 4.69
C CYS A 322 -2.77 -18.93 5.17
N ASP A 323 -2.18 -18.59 6.33
CA ASP A 323 -2.25 -17.22 6.87
C ASP A 323 -1.41 -16.25 6.06
N LEU A 324 -0.20 -16.66 5.63
CA LEU A 324 0.65 -15.84 4.77
C LEU A 324 -0.02 -15.60 3.41
N GLY A 325 -0.58 -16.64 2.78
CA GLY A 325 -1.32 -16.51 1.52
C GLY A 325 -2.56 -15.63 1.65
N SER A 326 -3.27 -15.72 2.78
CA SER A 326 -4.40 -14.84 3.11
C SER A 326 -3.98 -13.36 3.20
N ALA A 327 -2.88 -13.06 3.90
CA ALA A 327 -2.40 -11.69 4.06
C ALA A 327 -1.85 -11.10 2.76
N LEU A 328 -1.10 -11.89 1.98
CA LEU A 328 -0.61 -11.46 0.67
C LEU A 328 -1.75 -11.21 -0.32
N ALA A 329 -2.80 -12.04 -0.30
CA ALA A 329 -3.99 -11.82 -1.12
C ALA A 329 -4.74 -10.54 -0.70
N ALA A 330 -4.80 -10.21 0.59
CA ALA A 330 -5.38 -8.94 1.03
C ALA A 330 -4.58 -7.74 0.50
N LEU A 331 -3.25 -7.79 0.60
CA LEU A 331 -2.36 -6.75 0.06
C LEU A 331 -2.44 -6.67 -1.48
N ASP A 332 -2.62 -7.79 -2.18
CA ASP A 332 -2.89 -7.76 -3.62
C ASP A 332 -4.14 -6.97 -3.96
N LEU A 333 -5.23 -7.16 -3.19
CA LEU A 333 -6.45 -6.38 -3.37
C LEU A 333 -6.19 -4.89 -3.11
N ASP A 334 -5.39 -4.54 -2.09
CA ASP A 334 -5.02 -3.15 -1.83
C ASP A 334 -4.22 -2.56 -3.01
N GLY A 335 -3.28 -3.32 -3.58
CA GLY A 335 -2.53 -2.93 -4.78
C GLY A 335 -3.42 -2.73 -6.00
N LEU A 336 -4.36 -3.64 -6.24
CA LEU A 336 -5.38 -3.49 -7.31
C LEU A 336 -6.28 -2.26 -7.10
N ARG A 337 -6.40 -1.78 -5.85
CA ARG A 337 -7.15 -0.58 -5.47
C ARG A 337 -6.29 0.69 -5.41
N GLY A 338 -5.03 0.62 -5.83
CA GLY A 338 -4.13 1.77 -5.97
C GLY A 338 -3.13 1.96 -4.82
N ALA A 339 -2.93 0.98 -3.94
CA ALA A 339 -1.87 1.06 -2.93
C ALA A 339 -0.50 0.66 -3.51
N ASP A 340 0.29 1.65 -3.92
CA ASP A 340 1.60 1.45 -4.59
C ASP A 340 2.62 0.64 -3.76
N THR A 341 2.51 0.69 -2.43
CA THR A 341 3.44 0.00 -1.52
C THR A 341 3.07 -1.46 -1.28
N ALA A 342 1.92 -1.94 -1.76
CA ALA A 342 1.39 -3.26 -1.41
C ALA A 342 2.34 -4.43 -1.71
N GLU A 343 3.03 -4.43 -2.86
CA GLU A 343 4.02 -5.48 -3.19
C GLU A 343 5.19 -5.47 -2.19
N ALA A 344 5.69 -4.28 -1.85
CA ALA A 344 6.78 -4.12 -0.89
C ALA A 344 6.36 -4.49 0.54
N SER A 345 5.13 -4.13 0.94
CA SER A 345 4.55 -4.49 2.24
C SER A 345 4.39 -6.00 2.39
N GLY A 346 3.94 -6.69 1.34
CA GLY A 346 3.80 -8.15 1.34
C GLY A 346 5.14 -8.88 1.45
N ASP A 347 6.14 -8.39 0.70
CA ASP A 347 7.50 -8.94 0.75
C ASP A 347 8.19 -8.66 2.10
N ALA A 348 7.97 -7.48 2.71
CA ALA A 348 8.43 -7.16 4.05
C ALA A 348 7.80 -8.07 5.13
N LEU A 349 6.51 -8.35 5.03
CA LEU A 349 5.81 -9.30 5.92
C LEU A 349 6.40 -10.70 5.83
N LEU A 350 6.53 -11.23 4.62
CA LEU A 350 7.11 -12.56 4.39
C LEU A 350 8.57 -12.63 4.83
N ALA A 351 9.36 -11.60 4.54
CA ALA A 351 10.76 -11.53 4.97
C ALA A 351 10.89 -11.47 6.49
N GLY A 352 10.02 -10.73 7.18
CA GLY A 352 9.95 -10.71 8.64
C GLY A 352 9.61 -12.07 9.24
N TYR A 353 8.63 -12.77 8.65
CA TYR A 353 8.25 -14.13 9.05
C TYR A 353 9.43 -15.12 8.91
N ARG A 354 10.10 -15.11 7.75
CA ARG A 354 11.26 -15.98 7.47
C ARG A 354 12.49 -15.63 8.32
N ALA A 355 12.76 -14.35 8.54
CA ALA A 355 13.86 -13.89 9.39
C ALA A 355 13.69 -14.33 10.86
N ALA A 356 12.45 -14.57 11.31
CA ALA A 356 12.15 -15.13 12.63
C ALA A 356 12.25 -16.67 12.69
N GLY A 357 12.70 -17.32 11.61
CA GLY A 357 12.84 -18.78 11.51
C GLY A 357 11.65 -19.49 10.87
N GLY A 358 10.61 -18.76 10.47
CA GLY A 358 9.43 -19.33 9.83
C GLY A 358 9.74 -19.95 8.47
N GLN A 359 9.29 -21.18 8.26
CA GLN A 359 9.52 -21.94 7.02
C GLN A 359 8.24 -22.04 6.20
N VAL A 360 8.31 -21.64 4.92
CA VAL A 360 7.24 -21.81 3.94
C VAL A 360 7.86 -21.88 2.55
N SER A 361 7.46 -22.89 1.76
CA SER A 361 7.91 -23.00 0.37
C SER A 361 7.22 -21.95 -0.50
N ASP A 362 7.90 -21.43 -1.53
CA ASP A 362 7.30 -20.45 -2.44
C ASP A 362 6.12 -21.05 -3.24
N VAL A 363 6.18 -22.36 -3.54
CA VAL A 363 5.11 -23.09 -4.23
C VAL A 363 3.85 -23.16 -3.38
N ASP A 364 3.96 -23.52 -2.10
CA ASP A 364 2.81 -23.57 -1.19
C ASP A 364 2.23 -22.20 -0.95
N LEU A 365 3.10 -21.20 -0.80
CA LEU A 365 2.67 -19.82 -0.62
C LEU A 365 1.87 -19.33 -1.83
N ALA A 366 2.34 -19.57 -3.04
CA ALA A 366 1.62 -19.22 -4.27
C ALA A 366 0.26 -19.92 -4.36
N ALA A 367 0.21 -21.21 -4.03
CA ALA A 367 -1.02 -21.99 -4.04
C ALA A 367 -2.06 -21.46 -3.03
N TRP A 368 -1.64 -21.13 -1.81
CA TRP A 368 -2.53 -20.59 -0.78
C TRP A 368 -2.94 -19.14 -1.07
N ARG A 369 -2.05 -18.32 -1.62
CA ARG A 369 -2.34 -16.95 -2.07
C ARG A 369 -3.36 -16.94 -3.20
N ALA A 370 -3.22 -17.80 -4.21
CA ALA A 370 -4.18 -17.91 -5.31
C ALA A 370 -5.57 -18.35 -4.84
N ARG A 371 -5.65 -19.34 -3.93
CA ARG A 371 -6.92 -19.73 -3.27
C ARG A 371 -7.55 -18.57 -2.50
N ALA A 372 -6.72 -17.83 -1.76
CA ALA A 372 -7.16 -16.69 -0.98
C ALA A 372 -7.66 -15.53 -1.85
N LEU A 373 -7.09 -15.33 -3.05
CA LEU A 373 -7.56 -14.39 -4.06
C LEU A 373 -8.91 -14.81 -4.66
N LEU A 374 -9.04 -16.06 -5.10
CA LEU A 374 -10.32 -16.59 -5.62
C LEU A 374 -11.44 -16.48 -4.57
N ALA A 375 -11.13 -16.76 -3.30
CA ALA A 375 -12.06 -16.61 -2.19
C ALA A 375 -12.50 -15.15 -1.93
N ARG A 376 -11.76 -14.16 -2.45
CA ARG A 376 -11.98 -12.72 -2.30
C ARG A 376 -12.46 -12.05 -3.58
N ALA A 377 -12.64 -12.79 -4.69
CA ALA A 377 -13.06 -12.23 -5.97
C ALA A 377 -14.44 -11.52 -5.91
N ASP A 378 -15.30 -11.90 -4.96
CA ASP A 378 -16.60 -11.28 -4.71
C ASP A 378 -16.55 -10.09 -3.71
N GLU A 379 -15.36 -9.71 -3.23
CA GLU A 379 -15.23 -8.74 -2.15
C GLU A 379 -15.65 -7.33 -2.55
N GLY A 380 -15.30 -6.89 -3.76
CA GLY A 380 -15.73 -5.63 -4.33
C GLY A 380 -17.26 -5.51 -4.31
N PHE A 381 -17.97 -6.59 -4.67
CA PHE A 381 -19.43 -6.65 -4.61
C PHE A 381 -19.94 -6.58 -3.17
N ARG A 382 -19.38 -7.39 -2.26
CA ARG A 382 -19.78 -7.41 -0.83
C ARG A 382 -19.58 -6.07 -0.13
N THR A 383 -18.62 -5.28 -0.59
CA THR A 383 -18.27 -3.96 -0.04
C THR A 383 -18.85 -2.79 -0.84
N ARG A 384 -19.63 -3.08 -1.90
CA ARG A 384 -20.31 -2.09 -2.76
C ARG A 384 -19.36 -1.11 -3.45
N ARG A 385 -18.21 -1.60 -3.93
CA ARG A 385 -17.32 -0.78 -4.77
C ARG A 385 -17.97 -0.56 -6.14
N ARG A 386 -17.79 0.63 -6.70
CA ARG A 386 -18.42 1.04 -7.98
C ARG A 386 -18.07 0.09 -9.13
N ASP A 387 -16.78 -0.23 -9.28
CA ASP A 387 -16.25 -1.02 -10.41
C ASP A 387 -15.96 -2.47 -10.01
N TRP A 388 -16.78 -3.03 -9.13
CA TRP A 388 -16.56 -4.35 -8.54
C TRP A 388 -16.44 -5.48 -9.58
N GLU A 389 -17.09 -5.37 -10.74
CA GLU A 389 -17.01 -6.38 -11.80
C GLU A 389 -15.64 -6.41 -12.47
N ALA A 390 -15.00 -5.23 -12.62
CA ALA A 390 -13.66 -5.10 -13.16
C ALA A 390 -12.60 -5.49 -12.13
N GLU A 391 -12.84 -5.16 -10.86
CA GLU A 391 -12.02 -5.63 -9.74
C GLU A 391 -12.01 -7.16 -9.66
N ALA A 392 -13.16 -7.83 -9.78
CA ALA A 392 -13.25 -9.29 -9.78
C ALA A 392 -12.43 -9.93 -10.91
N ALA A 393 -12.49 -9.38 -12.13
CA ALA A 393 -11.65 -9.83 -13.24
C ALA A 393 -10.16 -9.66 -12.93
N SER A 394 -9.77 -8.49 -12.42
CA SER A 394 -8.39 -8.18 -12.05
C SER A 394 -7.87 -9.10 -10.93
N VAL A 395 -8.73 -9.53 -9.99
CA VAL A 395 -8.40 -10.51 -8.95
C VAL A 395 -8.11 -11.88 -9.54
N LEU A 396 -8.86 -12.33 -10.57
CA LEU A 396 -8.59 -13.59 -11.26
C LEU A 396 -7.27 -13.53 -12.04
N ASP A 397 -7.02 -12.42 -12.77
CA ASP A 397 -5.76 -12.20 -13.47
C ASP A 397 -4.57 -12.22 -12.50
N ARG A 398 -4.73 -11.58 -11.34
CA ARG A 398 -3.71 -11.59 -10.30
C ARG A 398 -3.47 -12.99 -9.74
N ALA A 399 -4.52 -13.77 -9.51
CA ALA A 399 -4.40 -15.15 -9.03
C ALA A 399 -3.70 -16.06 -10.06
N ALA A 400 -4.02 -15.90 -11.35
CA ALA A 400 -3.32 -16.59 -12.44
C ALA A 400 -1.84 -16.22 -12.47
N ALA A 401 -1.53 -14.92 -12.43
CA ALA A 401 -0.15 -14.43 -12.42
C ALA A 401 0.66 -14.98 -11.24
N VAL A 402 0.07 -15.09 -10.04
CA VAL A 402 0.71 -15.71 -8.87
C VAL A 402 1.06 -17.17 -9.10
N LEU A 403 0.17 -17.95 -9.74
CA LEU A 403 0.45 -19.34 -10.11
C LEU A 403 1.56 -19.44 -11.17
N ASP A 404 1.68 -18.43 -12.03
CA ASP A 404 2.71 -18.32 -13.06
C ASP A 404 4.04 -17.72 -12.54
N GLY A 405 4.17 -17.55 -11.21
CA GLY A 405 5.41 -17.12 -10.54
C GLY A 405 5.53 -15.61 -10.30
N ALA A 406 4.48 -14.82 -10.56
CA ALA A 406 4.47 -13.40 -10.22
C ALA A 406 4.45 -13.18 -8.70
N GLY A 407 5.06 -12.07 -8.26
CA GLY A 407 5.11 -11.72 -6.84
C GLY A 407 6.08 -12.57 -6.02
N ALA A 408 7.08 -13.17 -6.67
CA ALA A 408 8.20 -13.84 -6.00
C ALA A 408 8.88 -12.90 -4.99
N PRO A 409 9.29 -13.40 -3.82
CA PRO A 409 9.92 -12.62 -2.76
C PRO A 409 11.26 -12.02 -3.20
N THR A 410 11.68 -10.91 -2.60
CA THR A 410 13.01 -10.36 -2.84
C THR A 410 14.08 -11.34 -2.34
N PRO A 411 14.99 -11.81 -3.21
CA PRO A 411 16.06 -12.70 -2.82
C PRO A 411 16.90 -12.13 -1.67
N HIS A 412 17.28 -13.00 -0.73
CA HIS A 412 18.12 -12.70 0.43
C HIS A 412 17.56 -11.66 1.43
N LEU A 413 16.35 -11.12 1.23
CA LEU A 413 15.80 -10.08 2.12
C LEU A 413 15.62 -10.58 3.56
N SER A 414 15.11 -11.80 3.75
CA SER A 414 14.97 -12.41 5.07
C SER A 414 16.32 -12.63 5.75
N ALA A 415 17.32 -13.14 5.02
CA ALA A 415 18.68 -13.33 5.51
C ALA A 415 19.33 -11.99 5.89
N ALA A 416 19.12 -10.94 5.10
CA ALA A 416 19.59 -9.59 5.41
C ALA A 416 18.94 -9.04 6.69
N LEU A 417 17.64 -9.24 6.90
CA LEU A 417 16.97 -8.82 8.15
C LEU A 417 17.44 -9.62 9.38
N ALA A 418 17.91 -10.86 9.18
CA ALA A 418 18.48 -11.71 10.22
C ALA A 418 19.96 -11.41 10.51
N LEU A 419 20.66 -10.73 9.60
CA LEU A 419 22.08 -10.41 9.72
C LEU A 419 22.38 -9.60 10.99
N ARG A 420 23.51 -9.92 11.63
CA ARG A 420 24.06 -9.20 12.80
C ARG A 420 25.51 -8.83 12.49
N PRO A 421 25.76 -7.61 11.99
CA PRO A 421 27.11 -7.24 11.58
C PRO A 421 28.03 -6.90 12.77
N GLU A 422 29.28 -7.34 12.70
CA GLU A 422 30.31 -7.13 13.72
C GLU A 422 31.17 -5.87 13.45
N PRO A 423 31.76 -5.23 14.49
CA PRO A 423 31.37 -5.25 15.89
C PRO A 423 30.52 -4.02 16.26
N GLY A 424 29.52 -4.20 17.12
CA GLY A 424 28.84 -3.10 17.81
C GLY A 424 27.41 -2.75 17.37
N THR A 425 26.78 -3.48 16.46
CA THR A 425 25.36 -3.26 16.19
C THR A 425 24.49 -3.95 17.23
N THR A 426 24.24 -3.25 18.35
CA THR A 426 23.17 -3.61 19.28
C THR A 426 21.87 -3.02 18.74
N GLY A 427 20.97 -3.87 18.23
CA GLY A 427 19.64 -3.42 17.77
C GLY A 427 19.02 -4.30 16.70
N GLU A 428 17.71 -4.16 16.50
CA GLU A 428 16.97 -4.86 15.46
C GLU A 428 17.23 -4.23 14.08
N ALA A 429 17.45 -5.06 13.06
CA ALA A 429 17.49 -4.61 11.68
C ALA A 429 16.16 -3.96 11.27
N THR A 430 16.22 -2.72 10.80
CA THR A 430 15.04 -1.93 10.39
C THR A 430 15.00 -1.77 8.87
N LEU A 431 13.94 -2.24 8.23
CA LEU A 431 13.74 -2.10 6.79
C LEU A 431 13.28 -0.67 6.45
N MET A 432 14.16 0.09 5.82
CA MET A 432 13.92 1.50 5.48
C MET A 432 13.29 1.68 4.11
N ARG A 433 13.79 0.94 3.12
CA ARG A 433 13.30 1.04 1.74
C ARG A 433 13.38 -0.33 1.08
N LEU A 434 12.38 -0.64 0.27
CA LEU A 434 12.34 -1.85 -0.53
C LEU A 434 11.90 -1.52 -1.96
N LYS A 435 12.71 -1.92 -2.93
CA LYS A 435 12.30 -2.09 -4.32
C LYS A 435 12.21 -3.59 -4.57
N PRO A 436 11.00 -4.18 -4.59
CA PRO A 436 10.81 -5.62 -4.72
C PRO A 436 11.68 -6.21 -5.83
N ARG A 437 12.29 -7.37 -5.57
CA ARG A 437 13.15 -8.13 -6.48
C ARG A 437 14.41 -7.40 -6.95
N ARG A 438 14.73 -6.23 -6.40
CA ARG A 438 15.86 -5.39 -6.86
C ARG A 438 16.84 -5.04 -5.76
N ARG A 439 16.38 -4.30 -4.74
CA ARG A 439 17.26 -3.75 -3.69
C ARG A 439 16.50 -3.38 -2.44
N ALA A 440 17.18 -3.42 -1.30
CA ALA A 440 16.65 -2.91 -0.03
C ALA A 440 17.71 -2.06 0.69
N LEU A 441 17.23 -1.10 1.48
CA LEU A 441 18.04 -0.34 2.44
C LEU A 441 17.60 -0.75 3.85
N ILE A 442 18.54 -1.21 4.64
CA ILE A 442 18.31 -1.76 5.98
C ILE A 442 19.21 -1.02 6.96
N ARG A 443 18.67 -0.54 8.08
CA ARG A 443 19.47 -0.01 9.20
C ARG A 443 19.81 -1.13 10.17
N TYR A 444 21.05 -1.21 10.62
CA TYR A 444 21.49 -2.15 11.67
C TYR A 444 21.96 -1.38 12.90
N GLY A 445 21.20 -1.46 14.00
CA GLY A 445 21.51 -0.71 15.22
C GLY A 445 21.56 0.81 14.97
N HIS A 446 22.53 1.49 15.58
CA HIS A 446 22.78 2.92 15.39
C HIS A 446 23.96 3.14 14.45
N GLY A 447 23.80 4.00 13.45
CA GLY A 447 24.93 4.48 12.64
C GLY A 447 25.33 3.58 11.48
N VAL A 448 24.60 2.50 11.17
CA VAL A 448 24.95 1.56 10.08
C VAL A 448 23.79 1.35 9.12
N LEU A 449 24.04 1.58 7.83
CA LEU A 449 23.14 1.25 6.72
C LEU A 449 23.71 0.11 5.90
N GLY A 450 22.90 -0.92 5.66
CA GLY A 450 23.16 -1.96 4.68
C GLY A 450 22.35 -1.78 3.41
N LYS A 451 23.03 -1.89 2.28
CA LYS A 451 22.42 -1.87 0.96
C LYS A 451 22.42 -3.29 0.38
N LEU A 452 21.24 -3.91 0.35
CA LEU A 452 20.99 -5.22 -0.24
C LEU A 452 20.79 -5.10 -1.75
N ARG A 453 21.36 -6.03 -2.52
CA ARG A 453 21.16 -6.14 -3.96
C ARG A 453 20.75 -7.56 -4.35
N ALA A 454 19.57 -7.70 -4.95
CA ALA A 454 19.02 -9.02 -5.31
C ALA A 454 19.87 -9.78 -6.35
N LYS A 455 20.66 -9.08 -7.16
CA LYS A 455 21.53 -9.67 -8.21
C LYS A 455 22.90 -10.15 -7.70
N GLY A 456 23.21 -9.97 -6.41
CA GLY A 456 24.52 -10.26 -5.84
C GLY A 456 25.29 -9.01 -5.38
N PRO A 457 26.49 -9.19 -4.80
CA PRO A 457 27.24 -8.12 -4.14
C PRO A 457 27.64 -6.98 -5.09
N ASP A 458 27.60 -5.74 -4.60
CA ASP A 458 28.05 -4.56 -5.36
C ASP A 458 29.49 -4.16 -4.98
N THR A 459 30.45 -4.83 -5.61
CA THR A 459 31.89 -4.57 -5.40
C THR A 459 32.38 -3.29 -6.07
N HIS A 460 31.66 -2.80 -7.08
CA HIS A 460 32.02 -1.58 -7.78
C HIS A 460 31.72 -0.34 -6.94
N ALA A 461 30.48 -0.20 -6.46
CA ALA A 461 30.06 0.95 -5.66
C ALA A 461 30.89 1.11 -4.38
N THR A 462 31.10 0.00 -3.66
CA THR A 462 31.91 -0.05 -2.45
C THR A 462 33.35 0.41 -2.70
N ARG A 463 33.99 -0.11 -3.75
CA ARG A 463 35.35 0.26 -4.13
C ARG A 463 35.48 1.72 -4.54
N VAL A 464 34.51 2.25 -5.32
CA VAL A 464 34.48 3.67 -5.69
C VAL A 464 34.39 4.55 -4.45
N GLN A 465 33.47 4.25 -3.53
CA GLN A 465 33.27 5.03 -2.32
C GLN A 465 34.50 5.01 -1.41
N GLN A 466 35.12 3.84 -1.19
CA GLN A 466 36.36 3.72 -0.42
C GLN A 466 37.51 4.54 -1.04
N ARG A 467 37.66 4.47 -2.36
CA ARG A 467 38.72 5.18 -3.08
C ARG A 467 38.51 6.69 -3.09
N LEU A 468 37.28 7.17 -3.30
CA LEU A 468 36.94 8.59 -3.22
C LEU A 468 37.22 9.15 -1.82
N ARG A 469 36.90 8.36 -0.78
CA ARG A 469 37.24 8.71 0.60
C ARG A 469 38.75 8.83 0.80
N ALA A 470 39.51 7.83 0.36
CA ALA A 470 40.97 7.83 0.44
C ALA A 470 41.61 8.97 -0.38
N ALA A 471 40.95 9.44 -1.44
CA ALA A 471 41.38 10.54 -2.27
C ALA A 471 41.04 11.93 -1.71
N GLY A 472 40.45 12.01 -0.50
CA GLY A 472 40.25 13.27 0.23
C GLY A 472 38.79 13.65 0.49
N LEU A 473 37.82 12.87 0.03
CA LEU A 473 36.41 13.04 0.39
C LEU A 473 36.08 12.28 1.69
N ASP A 474 36.87 12.51 2.74
CA ASP A 474 36.74 11.86 4.04
C ASP A 474 35.93 12.64 5.08
N GLY A 475 35.43 13.82 4.72
CA GLY A 475 34.68 14.72 5.59
C GLY A 475 35.54 15.76 6.29
N LYS A 476 36.87 15.59 6.37
CA LYS A 476 37.73 16.52 7.13
C LYS A 476 37.81 17.93 6.54
N LYS A 477 37.54 18.06 5.24
CA LYS A 477 37.48 19.34 4.52
C LYS A 477 36.04 19.82 4.32
N GLY A 478 35.10 19.37 5.15
CA GLY A 478 33.69 19.74 5.08
C GLY A 478 32.88 19.04 3.98
N VAL A 479 33.50 18.13 3.22
CA VAL A 479 32.84 17.29 2.21
C VAL A 479 33.30 15.84 2.35
N GLY A 480 32.36 14.90 2.33
CA GLY A 480 32.66 13.49 2.53
C GLY A 480 31.78 12.55 1.73
N VAL A 481 32.26 11.33 1.53
CA VAL A 481 31.44 10.17 1.16
C VAL A 481 31.36 9.22 2.36
N PRO A 482 30.22 8.57 2.62
CA PRO A 482 30.05 7.73 3.81
C PRO A 482 31.14 6.65 3.90
N PRO A 483 31.74 6.39 5.07
CA PRO A 483 32.67 5.27 5.22
C PRO A 483 31.96 3.93 4.96
N VAL A 484 32.65 3.01 4.30
CA VAL A 484 32.22 1.63 4.09
C VAL A 484 32.76 0.78 5.22
N PHE A 485 31.89 0.05 5.92
CA PHE A 485 32.28 -0.81 7.04
C PHE A 485 32.56 -2.26 6.63
N GLY A 486 31.94 -2.76 5.57
CA GLY A 486 32.19 -4.12 5.09
C GLY A 486 31.21 -4.58 4.04
N THR A 487 31.45 -5.77 3.50
CA THR A 487 30.62 -6.43 2.48
C THR A 487 30.38 -7.89 2.85
N TYR A 488 29.18 -8.38 2.57
CA TYR A 488 28.76 -9.76 2.72
C TYR A 488 28.41 -10.31 1.34
N GLU A 489 28.83 -11.55 1.06
CA GLU A 489 28.50 -12.22 -0.20
C GLU A 489 27.11 -12.87 -0.14
N ASP A 490 26.77 -13.51 0.99
CA ASP A 490 25.46 -14.07 1.26
C ASP A 490 25.04 -13.75 2.71
N PRO A 491 24.00 -12.92 2.93
CA PRO A 491 23.25 -12.19 1.90
C PRO A 491 24.13 -11.10 1.22
N PRO A 492 23.87 -10.74 -0.06
CA PRO A 492 24.63 -9.74 -0.81
C PRO A 492 24.34 -8.30 -0.32
N VAL A 493 24.91 -7.98 0.82
CA VAL A 493 24.72 -6.71 1.55
C VAL A 493 26.08 -6.05 1.74
N TRP A 494 26.16 -4.75 1.49
CA TRP A 494 27.31 -3.96 1.94
C TRP A 494 26.88 -2.90 2.93
N LEU A 495 27.76 -2.64 3.89
CA LEU A 495 27.54 -1.77 5.03
C LEU A 495 28.31 -0.46 4.88
N GLN A 496 27.66 0.63 5.23
CA GLN A 496 28.25 1.95 5.34
C GLN A 496 27.75 2.65 6.60
N ALA A 497 28.40 3.76 6.96
CA ALA A 497 27.81 4.64 7.97
C ALA A 497 26.46 5.18 7.52
N GLU A 498 25.54 5.20 8.47
CA GLU A 498 24.45 6.16 8.48
C GLU A 498 25.04 7.53 8.85
N ILE A 499 24.64 8.55 8.10
CA ILE A 499 25.23 9.89 8.19
C ILE A 499 24.23 10.84 8.83
N ASP A 500 24.71 11.65 9.78
CA ASP A 500 23.93 12.71 10.39
C ASP A 500 23.79 13.91 9.45
N GLY A 501 22.56 14.41 9.32
CA GLY A 501 22.23 15.58 8.53
C GLY A 501 20.82 15.50 7.94
N ALA A 502 20.43 16.56 7.23
CA ALA A 502 19.18 16.61 6.48
C ALA A 502 19.44 16.45 4.98
N PRO A 503 18.63 15.70 4.22
CA PRO A 503 18.65 15.74 2.77
C PRO A 503 18.52 17.18 2.26
N LEU A 504 19.29 17.57 1.25
CA LEU A 504 19.26 18.96 0.73
C LEU A 504 17.87 19.35 0.22
N GLY A 505 17.13 18.40 -0.36
CA GLY A 505 15.75 18.62 -0.81
C GLY A 505 14.81 19.16 0.27
N ASP A 506 15.00 18.74 1.52
CA ASP A 506 14.17 19.16 2.66
C ASP A 506 14.53 20.58 3.14
N LEU A 507 15.67 21.12 2.72
CA LEU A 507 16.18 22.43 3.13
C LEU A 507 15.88 23.53 2.12
N LEU A 508 15.37 23.21 0.93
CA LEU A 508 15.22 24.15 -0.18
C LEU A 508 14.25 25.31 0.13
N ASP A 509 13.25 25.07 0.98
CA ASP A 509 12.26 26.09 1.37
C ASP A 509 12.62 26.78 2.70
N GLY A 510 13.74 26.42 3.31
CA GLY A 510 14.16 26.89 4.63
C GLY A 510 15.12 28.08 4.61
N PRO A 511 15.32 28.76 5.76
CA PRO A 511 16.22 29.92 5.87
C PRO A 511 17.70 29.59 5.64
N THR A 512 18.05 28.30 5.59
CA THR A 512 19.41 27.80 5.36
C THR A 512 19.64 27.33 3.93
N ALA A 513 18.65 27.47 3.04
CA ALA A 513 18.71 26.97 1.66
C ALA A 513 19.95 27.49 0.93
N ASP A 514 20.17 28.79 0.92
CA ASP A 514 21.26 29.47 0.18
C ASP A 514 22.63 28.95 0.60
N ALA A 515 22.86 28.91 1.91
CA ALA A 515 24.10 28.40 2.49
C ALA A 515 24.30 26.91 2.16
N ALA A 516 23.23 26.10 2.19
CA ALA A 516 23.28 24.70 1.84
C ALA A 516 23.55 24.48 0.33
N MET A 517 22.96 25.29 -0.54
CA MET A 517 23.19 25.25 -1.99
C MET A 517 24.61 25.65 -2.35
N ARG A 518 25.13 26.72 -1.76
CA ARG A 518 26.53 27.13 -1.94
C ARG A 518 27.51 26.07 -1.45
N ARG A 519 27.26 25.44 -0.30
CA ARG A 519 28.05 24.28 0.18
C ARG A 519 27.98 23.11 -0.80
N THR A 520 26.81 22.87 -1.40
CA THR A 520 26.60 21.80 -2.40
C THR A 520 27.40 22.04 -3.67
N GLY A 521 27.45 23.29 -4.15
CA GLY A 521 28.31 23.70 -5.25
C GLY A 521 29.78 23.40 -5.00
N ARG A 522 30.29 23.83 -3.84
CA ARG A 522 31.66 23.53 -3.40
C ARG A 522 31.92 22.02 -3.35
N ALA A 523 30.96 21.24 -2.85
CA ALA A 523 31.09 19.80 -2.74
C ALA A 523 31.20 19.09 -4.10
N LEU A 524 30.39 19.49 -5.08
CA LEU A 524 30.49 18.95 -6.44
C LEU A 524 31.83 19.33 -7.09
N ALA A 525 32.28 20.58 -6.92
CA ALA A 525 33.59 21.00 -7.43
C ALA A 525 34.74 20.19 -6.81
N MET A 526 34.69 19.91 -5.50
CA MET A 526 35.66 19.04 -4.83
C MET A 526 35.63 17.59 -5.35
N LEU A 527 34.44 17.05 -5.68
CA LEU A 527 34.34 15.76 -6.36
C LEU A 527 35.03 15.80 -7.73
N HIS A 528 34.79 16.85 -8.52
CA HIS A 528 35.37 17.00 -9.87
C HIS A 528 36.90 17.22 -9.86
N ASP A 529 37.45 17.84 -8.81
CA ASP A 529 38.89 17.97 -8.60
C ASP A 529 39.55 16.70 -8.08
N THR A 530 38.75 15.79 -7.48
CA THR A 530 39.24 14.48 -7.08
C THR A 530 39.47 13.61 -8.31
N PRO A 531 40.65 12.96 -8.47
CA PRO A 531 40.87 12.04 -9.57
C PRO A 531 39.77 10.98 -9.62
N ALA A 532 39.19 10.75 -10.80
CA ALA A 532 38.13 9.77 -10.94
C ALA A 532 38.60 8.37 -10.51
N GLN A 533 37.81 7.69 -9.67
CA GLN A 533 38.20 6.42 -9.06
C GLN A 533 37.71 5.20 -9.83
N THR A 534 37.54 5.36 -11.14
CA THR A 534 36.92 4.41 -12.08
C THR A 534 37.48 4.58 -13.49
N ASP A 535 37.48 3.50 -14.27
CA ASP A 535 37.83 3.52 -15.70
C ASP A 535 36.61 3.72 -16.60
N ARG A 536 35.40 3.65 -16.05
CA ARG A 536 34.15 3.85 -16.78
C ARG A 536 34.14 5.26 -17.36
N ARG A 537 33.79 5.39 -18.63
CA ARG A 537 33.61 6.68 -19.31
C ARG A 537 32.13 6.92 -19.57
N TRP A 538 31.74 8.18 -19.53
CA TRP A 538 30.40 8.64 -19.86
C TRP A 538 30.50 9.81 -20.83
N SER A 539 29.92 9.64 -22.01
CA SER A 539 30.07 10.53 -23.16
C SER A 539 28.76 11.26 -23.50
N MET A 540 28.84 12.27 -24.36
CA MET A 540 27.64 12.94 -24.90
C MET A 540 26.77 11.99 -25.73
N GLY A 541 27.36 10.97 -26.35
CA GLY A 541 26.60 9.91 -27.02
C GLY A 541 25.81 9.04 -26.04
N ASP A 542 26.34 8.81 -24.83
CA ASP A 542 25.61 8.12 -23.77
C ASP A 542 24.45 8.98 -23.25
N GLU A 543 24.68 10.29 -23.04
CA GLU A 543 23.64 11.26 -22.69
C GLU A 543 22.49 11.26 -23.71
N LEU A 544 22.82 11.35 -25.00
CA LEU A 544 21.84 11.27 -26.08
C LEU A 544 21.10 9.93 -26.09
N SER A 545 21.80 8.82 -25.86
CA SER A 545 21.19 7.48 -25.83
C SER A 545 20.20 7.31 -24.68
N VAL A 546 20.47 7.96 -23.53
CA VAL A 546 19.53 7.98 -22.40
C VAL A 546 18.33 8.86 -22.72
N LEU A 547 18.54 10.02 -23.32
CA LEU A 547 17.47 10.93 -23.75
C LEU A 547 16.57 10.26 -24.78
N ASP A 548 17.14 9.72 -25.86
CA ASP A 548 16.40 8.99 -26.90
C ASP A 548 15.51 7.93 -26.25
N ARG A 549 16.09 7.01 -25.47
CA ARG A 549 15.30 5.96 -24.78
C ARG A 549 14.19 6.51 -23.89
N ALA A 550 14.38 7.69 -23.28
CA ALA A 550 13.36 8.32 -22.45
C ALA A 550 12.16 8.81 -23.30
N VAL A 551 12.39 9.26 -24.54
CA VAL A 551 11.36 9.93 -25.35
C VAL A 551 10.87 9.15 -26.57
N SER A 552 11.60 8.16 -27.11
CA SER A 552 11.26 7.49 -28.38
C SER A 552 9.91 6.76 -28.35
N GLY A 553 9.44 6.35 -27.16
CA GLY A 553 8.15 5.66 -26.98
C GLY A 553 6.99 6.55 -26.55
N GLY A 554 7.23 7.86 -26.41
CA GLY A 554 6.27 8.83 -25.88
C GLY A 554 5.84 9.88 -26.92
N PRO A 555 5.05 10.88 -26.52
CA PRO A 555 4.54 11.93 -27.41
C PRO A 555 5.59 13.01 -27.77
N HIS A 556 6.83 12.91 -27.28
CA HIS A 556 7.85 13.96 -27.43
C HIS A 556 9.22 13.46 -27.97
N PRO A 557 9.26 12.58 -29.00
CA PRO A 557 10.53 12.07 -29.54
C PRO A 557 11.39 13.18 -30.16
N ASP A 558 10.76 14.29 -30.56
CA ASP A 558 11.39 15.47 -31.14
C ASP A 558 12.47 16.10 -30.24
N LEU A 559 12.36 15.93 -28.91
CA LEU A 559 13.35 16.47 -27.97
C LEU A 559 14.75 15.86 -28.17
N ALA A 560 14.82 14.58 -28.54
CA ALA A 560 16.10 13.93 -28.84
C ALA A 560 16.71 14.51 -30.12
N GLU A 561 15.89 14.71 -31.16
CA GLU A 561 16.29 15.27 -32.45
C GLU A 561 16.88 16.69 -32.30
N LEU A 562 16.24 17.52 -31.48
CA LEU A 562 16.72 18.87 -31.16
C LEU A 562 18.07 18.86 -30.44
N ALA A 563 18.32 17.85 -29.59
CA ALA A 563 19.57 17.73 -28.85
C ALA A 563 20.74 17.18 -29.69
N VAL A 564 20.48 16.28 -30.65
CA VAL A 564 21.53 15.54 -31.40
C VAL A 564 22.61 16.46 -31.95
N THR A 565 22.20 17.45 -32.74
CA THR A 565 23.15 18.32 -33.46
C THR A 565 23.97 19.17 -32.50
N ARG A 566 23.36 19.66 -31.41
CA ARG A 566 24.05 20.49 -30.40
C ARG A 566 25.03 19.66 -29.58
N LEU A 567 24.66 18.45 -29.17
CA LEU A 567 25.54 17.53 -28.43
C LEU A 567 26.72 17.06 -29.29
N ALA A 568 26.48 16.75 -30.57
CA ALA A 568 27.52 16.30 -31.49
C ALA A 568 28.56 17.39 -31.79
N ASN A 569 28.15 18.66 -31.79
CA ASN A 569 29.02 19.81 -32.06
C ASN A 569 29.66 20.40 -30.80
N LEU A 570 29.39 19.84 -29.62
CA LEU A 570 29.97 20.33 -28.38
C LEU A 570 31.48 20.02 -28.35
N PRO A 571 32.36 21.02 -28.18
CA PRO A 571 33.80 20.77 -28.15
C PRO A 571 34.18 19.81 -27.00
N PRO A 572 35.23 18.97 -27.16
CA PRO A 572 35.70 18.11 -26.08
C PRO A 572 36.09 18.93 -24.84
N ALA A 573 35.70 18.46 -23.66
CA ALA A 573 36.10 19.02 -22.37
C ALA A 573 37.05 18.08 -21.63
N ALA A 574 37.88 18.63 -20.74
CA ALA A 574 38.73 17.83 -19.87
C ALA A 574 37.87 16.97 -18.93
N PRO A 575 38.04 15.64 -18.90
CA PRO A 575 37.17 14.77 -18.13
C PRO A 575 37.48 14.85 -16.63
N VAL A 576 36.42 14.88 -15.82
CA VAL A 576 36.46 14.82 -14.35
C VAL A 576 35.79 13.55 -13.84
N GLY A 577 35.87 13.27 -12.54
CA GLY A 577 35.08 12.21 -11.91
C GLY A 577 33.65 12.67 -11.64
N LEU A 578 32.69 12.15 -12.39
CA LEU A 578 31.27 12.48 -12.30
C LEU A 578 30.54 11.63 -11.27
N HIS A 579 29.56 12.22 -10.60
CA HIS A 579 28.52 11.48 -9.88
C HIS A 579 27.51 10.81 -10.84
N ARG A 580 27.15 11.51 -11.92
CA ARG A 580 26.24 11.12 -13.03
C ARG A 580 24.74 11.12 -12.69
N ASP A 581 24.38 11.08 -11.42
CA ASP A 581 22.99 11.21 -10.94
C ASP A 581 22.89 12.33 -9.89
N PHE A 582 23.64 13.43 -10.06
CA PHE A 582 23.78 14.45 -9.03
C PHE A 582 22.57 15.39 -8.99
N TYR A 583 21.85 15.39 -7.87
CA TYR A 583 20.76 16.32 -7.55
C TYR A 583 20.54 16.37 -6.03
N PHE A 584 19.60 17.19 -5.56
CA PHE A 584 19.45 17.48 -4.12
C PHE A 584 19.11 16.27 -3.21
N ASP A 585 18.55 15.16 -3.72
CA ASP A 585 18.36 13.96 -2.87
C ASP A 585 19.67 13.19 -2.61
N GLN A 586 20.70 13.44 -3.43
CA GLN A 586 22.00 12.77 -3.31
C GLN A 586 22.99 13.51 -2.42
N VAL A 587 22.49 14.50 -1.69
CA VAL A 587 23.26 15.38 -0.82
C VAL A 587 22.64 15.40 0.56
N VAL A 588 23.42 15.04 1.59
CA VAL A 588 23.04 15.15 3.00
C VAL A 588 23.85 16.26 3.65
N VAL A 589 23.17 17.28 4.15
CA VAL A 589 23.78 18.46 4.77
C VAL A 589 23.87 18.24 6.28
N GLY A 590 25.06 17.90 6.76
CA GLY A 590 25.40 17.89 8.17
C GLY A 590 25.87 19.27 8.68
N PRO A 591 26.05 19.41 10.01
CA PRO A 591 26.49 20.67 10.62
C PRO A 591 27.84 21.12 10.05
N ASP A 592 28.85 20.24 10.12
CA ASP A 592 30.20 20.56 9.65
C ASP A 592 30.53 19.98 8.27
N THR A 593 29.89 18.86 7.92
CA THR A 593 30.20 18.08 6.71
C THR A 593 28.98 17.93 5.81
N LEU A 594 29.19 18.13 4.51
CA LEU A 594 28.24 17.78 3.47
C LEU A 594 28.62 16.41 2.89
N TRP A 595 27.65 15.51 2.81
CA TRP A 595 27.87 14.13 2.39
C TRP A 595 27.25 13.84 1.04
N LEU A 596 28.06 13.28 0.14
CA LEU A 596 27.63 12.81 -1.17
C LEU A 596 27.25 11.32 -1.07
N VAL A 597 26.06 10.96 -1.53
CA VAL A 597 25.53 9.58 -1.47
C VAL A 597 25.12 9.08 -2.86
N ASP A 598 24.99 7.76 -3.02
CA ASP A 598 24.59 7.11 -4.30
C ASP A 598 25.57 7.26 -5.48
N LEU A 599 26.87 7.06 -5.20
CA LEU A 599 27.96 7.08 -6.18
C LEU A 599 28.08 5.80 -7.04
N ASP A 600 27.02 4.97 -7.11
CA ASP A 600 27.00 3.70 -7.86
C ASP A 600 27.27 3.89 -9.36
N LEU A 601 27.03 5.11 -9.85
CA LEU A 601 27.11 5.51 -11.25
C LEU A 601 28.39 6.27 -11.62
N HIS A 602 29.33 6.42 -10.69
CA HIS A 602 30.56 7.19 -10.88
C HIS A 602 31.29 6.80 -12.17
N ALA A 603 31.68 7.81 -12.95
CA ALA A 603 32.31 7.67 -14.25
C ALA A 603 33.23 8.86 -14.54
N ARG A 604 34.06 8.76 -15.59
CA ARG A 604 34.84 9.87 -16.14
C ARG A 604 34.04 10.56 -17.24
N GLY A 605 33.88 11.87 -17.20
CA GLY A 605 33.15 12.61 -18.23
C GLY A 605 33.18 14.12 -18.04
N ASP A 606 32.29 14.82 -18.74
CA ASP A 606 32.20 16.29 -18.73
C ASP A 606 31.51 16.79 -17.46
N ALA A 607 32.15 17.72 -16.73
CA ALA A 607 31.64 18.32 -15.50
C ALA A 607 30.26 18.96 -15.66
N ALA A 608 29.92 19.44 -16.86
CA ALA A 608 28.62 20.06 -17.13
C ALA A 608 27.46 19.06 -17.00
N ILE A 609 27.71 17.74 -17.04
CA ILE A 609 26.68 16.71 -16.89
C ILE A 609 26.06 16.77 -15.50
N ASP A 610 26.89 16.79 -14.44
CA ASP A 610 26.37 16.85 -13.06
C ASP A 610 25.76 18.21 -12.74
N ILE A 611 26.35 19.31 -13.23
CA ILE A 611 25.82 20.66 -13.04
C ILE A 611 24.46 20.80 -13.74
N GLY A 612 24.38 20.41 -15.01
CA GLY A 612 23.15 20.47 -15.79
C GLY A 612 22.05 19.58 -15.21
N ASN A 613 22.41 18.36 -14.75
CA ASN A 613 21.45 17.48 -14.10
C ASN A 613 20.89 18.07 -12.80
N PHE A 614 21.73 18.73 -12.00
CA PHE A 614 21.29 19.39 -10.78
C PHE A 614 20.32 20.54 -11.07
N LEU A 615 20.65 21.40 -12.05
CA LEU A 615 19.77 22.49 -12.48
C LEU A 615 18.43 21.97 -13.03
N ALA A 616 18.46 20.89 -13.82
CA ALA A 616 17.26 20.26 -14.36
C ALA A 616 16.30 19.78 -13.27
N HIS A 617 16.82 19.26 -12.15
CA HIS A 617 15.99 18.84 -11.02
C HIS A 617 15.36 20.04 -10.30
N LEU A 618 16.03 21.20 -10.23
CA LEU A 618 15.43 22.42 -9.68
C LEU A 618 14.31 22.95 -10.58
N THR A 619 14.54 23.01 -11.90
CA THR A 619 13.52 23.44 -12.87
C THR A 619 12.34 22.47 -12.89
N GLU A 620 12.57 21.15 -12.84
CA GLU A 620 11.48 20.16 -12.73
C GLU A 620 10.69 20.33 -11.44
N LEU A 621 11.37 20.54 -10.29
CA LEU A 621 10.71 20.74 -9.00
C LEU A 621 9.78 21.97 -9.04
N ASP A 622 10.21 23.05 -9.67
CA ASP A 622 9.42 24.28 -9.81
C ASP A 622 8.20 24.08 -10.73
N LEU A 623 8.39 23.46 -11.90
CA LEU A 623 7.31 23.12 -12.82
C LEU A 623 6.30 22.17 -12.17
N ARG A 624 6.77 21.19 -11.41
CA ARG A 624 5.92 20.28 -10.65
C ARG A 624 5.05 21.01 -9.63
N ARG A 625 5.55 22.09 -9.02
CA ARG A 625 4.81 22.96 -8.10
C ARG A 625 3.86 23.94 -8.80
N GLY A 626 3.78 23.92 -10.14
CA GLY A 626 2.86 24.73 -10.94
C GLY A 626 3.40 26.11 -11.33
N SER A 627 4.71 26.34 -11.17
CA SER A 627 5.40 27.58 -11.55
C SER A 627 5.89 27.54 -13.02
N HIS A 628 6.75 28.49 -13.41
CA HIS A 628 7.27 28.66 -14.78
C HIS A 628 8.66 28.05 -15.04
N GLY A 629 9.28 27.41 -14.05
CA GLY A 629 10.57 26.71 -14.19
C GLY A 629 11.80 27.52 -13.76
N ASP A 630 11.61 28.74 -13.26
CA ASP A 630 12.64 29.68 -12.81
C ASP A 630 12.55 30.05 -11.32
N GLY A 631 11.58 29.50 -10.56
CA GLY A 631 11.33 29.84 -9.16
C GLY A 631 12.50 29.57 -8.21
N PHE A 632 13.43 28.69 -8.58
CA PHE A 632 14.66 28.42 -7.83
C PHE A 632 15.93 29.04 -8.43
N GLY A 633 15.80 30.03 -9.33
CA GLY A 633 16.93 30.66 -10.01
C GLY A 633 17.99 31.22 -9.04
N HIS A 634 17.55 31.79 -7.92
CA HIS A 634 18.44 32.24 -6.84
C HIS A 634 19.25 31.09 -6.21
N LEU A 635 18.59 29.96 -5.89
CA LEU A 635 19.27 28.79 -5.32
C LEU A 635 20.24 28.15 -6.33
N ALA A 636 19.89 28.16 -7.62
CA ALA A 636 20.78 27.75 -8.70
C ALA A 636 22.03 28.66 -8.76
N GLN A 637 21.89 29.98 -8.60
CA GLN A 637 23.03 30.90 -8.54
C GLN A 637 23.93 30.65 -7.32
N GLU A 638 23.36 30.37 -6.15
CA GLU A 638 24.14 30.04 -4.95
C GLU A 638 24.94 28.74 -5.15
N PHE A 639 24.33 27.72 -5.77
CA PHE A 639 25.01 26.49 -6.15
C PHE A 639 26.16 26.72 -7.14
N LEU A 640 25.92 27.45 -8.23
CA LEU A 640 26.95 27.76 -9.23
C LEU A 640 28.08 28.61 -8.63
N SER A 641 27.73 29.59 -7.79
CA SER A 641 28.71 30.43 -7.07
C SER A 641 29.59 29.58 -6.16
N GLY A 642 28.99 28.66 -5.40
CA GLY A 642 29.73 27.73 -4.56
C GLY A 642 30.65 26.82 -5.35
N TYR A 643 30.22 26.34 -6.53
CA TYR A 643 31.09 25.56 -7.41
C TYR A 643 32.31 26.38 -7.88
N ALA A 644 32.06 27.63 -8.32
CA ALA A 644 33.08 28.54 -8.82
C ALA A 644 34.15 28.92 -7.78
N GLU A 645 33.86 28.82 -6.49
CA GLU A 645 34.83 29.07 -5.41
C GLU A 645 35.98 28.04 -5.38
N THR A 646 35.73 26.81 -5.83
CA THR A 646 36.73 25.72 -5.83
C THR A 646 37.27 25.47 -7.23
N ARG A 647 36.40 25.49 -8.25
CA ARG A 647 36.77 25.15 -9.63
C ARG A 647 36.06 26.07 -10.62
N ALA A 648 36.77 26.49 -11.67
CA ALA A 648 36.16 27.25 -12.76
C ALA A 648 34.97 26.49 -13.39
N LEU A 649 33.86 27.21 -13.59
CA LEU A 649 32.67 26.68 -14.26
C LEU A 649 32.98 26.33 -15.73
N PRO A 650 32.37 25.28 -16.28
CA PRO A 650 32.28 25.11 -17.73
C PRO A 650 31.60 26.33 -18.37
N SER A 651 31.79 26.52 -19.68
CA SER A 651 31.13 27.61 -20.41
C SER A 651 29.62 27.57 -20.25
N GLU A 652 28.99 28.75 -20.16
CA GLU A 652 27.54 28.90 -19.94
C GLU A 652 26.72 28.10 -20.96
N ASP A 653 27.02 28.22 -22.26
CA ASP A 653 26.35 27.46 -23.33
C ASP A 653 26.40 25.94 -23.14
N ARG A 654 27.48 25.44 -22.53
CA ARG A 654 27.68 24.00 -22.29
C ARG A 654 26.84 23.53 -21.11
N VAL A 655 26.82 24.31 -20.03
CA VAL A 655 25.96 24.02 -18.86
C VAL A 655 24.49 24.13 -19.25
N ASP A 656 24.11 25.16 -20.01
CA ASP A 656 22.76 25.37 -20.51
C ASP A 656 22.30 24.20 -21.38
N LEU A 657 23.09 23.78 -22.38
CA LEU A 657 22.75 22.63 -23.20
C LEU A 657 22.51 21.37 -22.35
N LEU A 658 23.40 21.07 -21.39
CA LEU A 658 23.27 19.87 -20.57
C LEU A 658 22.17 19.96 -19.51
N HIS A 659 21.81 21.18 -19.08
CA HIS A 659 20.62 21.42 -18.28
C HIS A 659 19.37 21.01 -19.06
N TRP A 660 19.18 21.52 -20.28
CA TRP A 660 17.97 21.22 -21.05
C TRP A 660 17.92 19.79 -21.59
N VAL A 661 19.06 19.20 -21.95
CA VAL A 661 19.13 17.75 -22.24
C VAL A 661 18.74 16.93 -21.01
N SER A 662 19.21 17.33 -19.82
CA SER A 662 18.86 16.65 -18.58
C SER A 662 17.37 16.76 -18.25
N LEU A 663 16.79 17.95 -18.38
CA LEU A 663 15.38 18.19 -18.14
C LEU A 663 14.48 17.46 -19.14
N ALA A 664 14.88 17.37 -20.41
CA ALA A 664 14.13 16.61 -21.42
C ALA A 664 13.98 15.12 -21.03
N ARG A 665 14.99 14.53 -20.36
CA ARG A 665 14.90 13.15 -19.82
C ARG A 665 13.84 13.03 -18.72
N HIS A 666 13.51 14.11 -18.01
CA HIS A 666 12.52 14.10 -16.93
C HIS A 666 11.09 13.94 -17.43
N VAL A 667 10.81 14.16 -18.72
CA VAL A 667 9.52 13.82 -19.35
C VAL A 667 9.12 12.38 -19.01
N ALA A 668 10.02 11.43 -19.21
CA ALA A 668 9.77 10.01 -18.92
C ALA A 668 9.67 9.71 -17.42
N ILE A 669 10.33 10.51 -16.58
CA ILE A 669 10.26 10.37 -15.13
C ILE A 669 8.89 10.86 -14.64
N ALA A 670 8.48 12.07 -15.04
CA ALA A 670 7.22 12.69 -14.65
C ALA A 670 6.01 11.88 -15.11
N GLN A 671 6.04 11.29 -16.30
CA GLN A 671 4.96 10.42 -16.82
C GLN A 671 4.68 9.20 -15.93
N ARG A 672 5.65 8.76 -15.12
CA ARG A 672 5.51 7.55 -14.29
C ARG A 672 4.85 7.80 -12.94
N PHE A 673 4.62 9.07 -12.59
CA PHE A 673 4.10 9.46 -11.29
C PHE A 673 2.84 10.30 -11.50
N ALA A 674 1.70 9.84 -10.97
CA ALA A 674 0.41 10.48 -11.18
C ALA A 674 0.39 11.94 -10.69
N ASP A 675 1.11 12.24 -9.61
CA ASP A 675 1.30 13.57 -9.02
C ASP A 675 2.27 14.47 -9.79
N ARG A 676 2.89 13.96 -10.87
CA ARG A 676 3.82 14.72 -11.73
C ARG A 676 3.38 14.78 -13.19
N ALA A 677 2.41 13.96 -13.57
CA ALA A 677 1.94 13.84 -14.94
C ALA A 677 1.49 15.18 -15.52
N HIS A 678 0.96 16.10 -14.69
CA HIS A 678 0.54 17.44 -15.12
C HIS A 678 1.70 18.33 -15.58
N ALA A 679 2.94 18.06 -15.13
CA ALA A 679 4.11 18.85 -15.48
C ALA A 679 4.75 18.43 -16.82
N VAL A 680 4.36 17.28 -17.37
CA VAL A 680 5.01 16.67 -18.57
C VAL A 680 4.98 17.62 -19.77
N ASP A 681 3.82 18.19 -20.09
CA ASP A 681 3.67 19.07 -21.24
C ASP A 681 4.43 20.39 -21.05
N ALA A 682 4.46 20.92 -19.82
CA ALA A 682 5.19 22.13 -19.48
C ALA A 682 6.71 21.91 -19.60
N ILE A 683 7.23 20.79 -19.09
CA ILE A 683 8.63 20.37 -19.25
C ILE A 683 8.99 20.28 -20.73
N ALA A 684 8.17 19.58 -21.53
CA ALA A 684 8.43 19.37 -22.95
C ALA A 684 8.39 20.69 -23.75
N ALA A 685 7.42 21.57 -23.48
CA ALA A 685 7.33 22.87 -24.13
C ALA A 685 8.58 23.73 -23.87
N LEU A 686 9.00 23.81 -22.60
CA LEU A 686 10.19 24.58 -22.22
C LEU A 686 11.47 24.01 -22.84
N CYS A 687 11.61 22.67 -22.88
CA CYS A 687 12.73 22.01 -23.54
C CYS A 687 12.78 22.31 -25.05
N ARG A 688 11.64 22.34 -25.75
CA ARG A 688 11.59 22.70 -27.18
C ARG A 688 12.08 24.11 -27.44
N GLU A 689 11.61 25.06 -26.63
CA GLU A 689 12.03 26.46 -26.73
C GLU A 689 13.56 26.58 -26.60
N ARG A 690 14.12 25.93 -25.57
CA ARG A 690 15.53 26.09 -25.18
C ARG A 690 16.50 25.27 -26.02
N LEU A 691 16.12 24.05 -26.41
CA LEU A 691 16.93 23.23 -27.32
C LEU A 691 16.86 23.73 -28.77
N GLY A 692 15.68 24.23 -29.18
CA GLY A 692 15.41 24.74 -30.53
C GLY A 692 15.94 26.16 -30.80
N ALA A 693 16.20 26.96 -29.77
CA ALA A 693 16.90 28.23 -29.93
C ALA A 693 18.33 27.97 -30.47
N GLN A 694 18.59 28.39 -31.71
CA GLN A 694 19.96 28.37 -32.27
C GLN A 694 20.87 29.20 -31.35
N ALA A 695 22.05 28.66 -31.01
CA ALA A 695 23.11 29.45 -30.40
C ALA A 695 23.32 30.70 -31.29
N LEU A 696 23.01 31.88 -30.76
CA LEU A 696 23.27 33.14 -31.45
C LEU A 696 24.73 33.12 -31.92
N PRO A 697 25.01 33.27 -33.22
CA PRO A 697 26.38 33.43 -33.68
C PRO A 697 26.99 34.60 -32.93
N ALA A 698 28.20 34.40 -32.40
CA ALA A 698 29.00 35.49 -31.86
C ALA A 698 29.01 36.64 -32.87
N ILE A 699 28.47 37.80 -32.47
CA ILE A 699 28.66 39.03 -33.22
C ILE A 699 30.15 39.38 -33.07
N ARG A 700 30.95 38.85 -33.99
CA ARG A 700 32.20 39.47 -34.40
C ARG A 700 31.88 40.43 -35.55
N ASP A 701 32.33 41.66 -35.34
CA ASP A 701 32.44 42.79 -36.27
C ASP A 701 31.29 43.81 -36.22
N ALA A 702 31.48 44.88 -35.44
CA ALA A 702 31.97 46.19 -35.94
C ALA A 702 31.62 47.33 -34.95
N ILE A 703 32.66 48.01 -34.45
CA ILE A 703 32.70 49.39 -33.90
C ILE A 703 31.79 49.70 -32.71
#